data_AF-A0A1P9WVU7-F1
#
_entry.id   AF-A0A1P9WVU7-F1
#
_cell.length_a   1.000
_cell.length_b   1.000
_cell.length_c   1.000
_cell.angle_alpha   90.00
_cell.angle_beta   90.00
_cell.angle_gamma   90.00
#
_symmetry.space_group_name_H-M   'P 1'
#
loop_
_entity.id
_entity.type
_entity.pdbx_description
1 polymer ?
#
loop_
_entity_poly.entity_id
_entity_poly.type
_entity_poly.pdbx_seq_one_letter_code
_entity_poly.pdbx_strand_id
1 'polypeptide(L)'
;MSFYLLPFICLGIYAAVKYLLLPTLERMQSVSASKQILKQVAVSSVHTINSFVLLAAILYAALGILFVTARLLAGAGSVGFVGNMLHLFDSVNKALSFITDKPYYSFLGFSVLFVAFCAALYRNYKIQYSKQFDQKAAALAEGFHQGTIPYTELPPTSDMQAIQERLQQYSDYLNYLREEYKQNPSPELAQKLKDGEELVGIYSQAWYQFDIFRRVQLDTVTPDRQSSLKDDVFSFLVSRGFVDTVTSLTGTLSKVTLACTLVSLITIQTLQGSRLMADQLGETYLTKKLEEARSSFEETVSRSAAPRTVTKEDEIVLDEMASDYELLFANSLFEKSPADEAATFRVRSLVVRQQILDAFVKLAANRSNNPDFGTQPDIADSSYYDITIPEERTAWRAVQTYTRLESASASLERAFETSRRQTTAEPVRPVGETIRRKPKTATGEAFKARMRRDFATQSDILWTQAKKNFAAYKASFHETIPLHDLRGRLFTEAIGKIIEPDFKLVQNETIDKIINDLVGEAQGELIKKANDKLTYEFMDMMAKGEAYEDIVRRFNDLTPSETFGGNHRAATMRSSVPKLPAGLADAIADHHPPSLKPNARPVNATAAEEALKNLGGGTLNERTTAALNSYEDFFPGQIGSDSRTSAGKLRASLLSGTDTPEQLLIASADEYIPAGGGGGGGIGTGGGGGGGRSMSRSRASFVRSRSYIRLRGFSRIGGVLIGKEPDNSHATAKETGADFVNLSWHETGGNLTIYLRNRDSSVVRVGTYPKAIVQQALAYAADGRLTTVTMVTVPPVAQLKVLLHPSLVNSQLGLTAMDLDRLVDTFQSPEIERARERVQVWGELYRTAYLERTLAAFPAVSQDVDKQKYIDQLRQAQQARWTALEGAWPELRSVMPADQPDQYPFREKAAYFDLDLLDGIQQAMRNTTTFQVFKQAVIASFSAEAENGQERDPFGSEFEVWSGVREQKYSVDKELSFLQNKRLNPYYPLDFMVQVAFTSVTNPNGLTAETDEEPTDNNPWQFPTLANRNAVNDAVMRGVAQNQKYSPVLGDMQQFTQLQRVFRLAFRGQLGYDFPLDELLNLLRSTNGSVPRVNTPEWNLNPNAYMADMSRSRNNADLAQLIQALGVYRREEENN
;
A
#
# COMPACT_ATOMS: atom_id res chain seq x y z
N MET A 1 -3.26 -45.21 -28.18
CA MET A 1 -3.83 -44.80 -29.49
C MET A 1 -2.75 -44.94 -30.55
N SER A 2 -3.05 -45.52 -31.71
CA SER A 2 -2.07 -45.62 -32.80
C SER A 2 -1.74 -44.24 -33.38
N PHE A 3 -0.47 -43.95 -33.68
CA PHE A 3 0.00 -42.68 -34.26
C PHE A 3 -0.82 -42.23 -35.50
N TYR A 4 -1.44 -43.17 -36.21
CA TYR A 4 -2.34 -42.95 -37.34
C TYR A 4 -3.67 -42.24 -36.99
N LEU A 5 -4.09 -42.19 -35.73
CA LEU A 5 -5.35 -41.54 -35.29
C LEU A 5 -5.19 -40.02 -35.08
N LEU A 6 -3.98 -39.54 -34.77
CA LEU A 6 -3.68 -38.13 -34.54
C LEU A 6 -4.10 -37.19 -35.69
N PRO A 7 -3.79 -37.47 -36.98
CA PRO A 7 -4.23 -36.59 -38.06
C PRO A 7 -5.76 -36.49 -38.17
N PHE A 8 -6.49 -37.57 -37.89
CA PHE A 8 -7.96 -37.56 -37.90
C PHE A 8 -8.54 -36.76 -36.72
N ILE A 9 -7.91 -36.84 -35.53
CA ILE A 9 -8.30 -36.02 -34.38
C ILE A 9 -8.09 -34.53 -34.68
N CYS A 10 -6.93 -34.16 -35.24
CA CYS A 10 -6.67 -32.78 -35.66
C CYS A 10 -7.67 -32.31 -36.74
N LEU A 11 -8.01 -33.17 -37.71
CA LEU A 11 -9.02 -32.84 -38.73
C LEU A 11 -10.42 -32.65 -38.13
N GLY A 12 -10.78 -33.43 -37.11
CA GLY A 12 -12.02 -33.27 -36.35
C GLY A 12 -12.08 -31.94 -35.58
N ILE A 13 -10.98 -31.55 -34.92
CA ILE A 13 -10.87 -30.25 -34.24
C ILE A 13 -10.95 -29.10 -35.25
N TYR A 14 -10.28 -29.22 -36.40
CA TYR A 14 -10.38 -28.25 -37.50
C TYR A 14 -11.83 -28.07 -37.96
N ALA A 15 -12.53 -29.18 -38.21
CA ALA A 15 -13.93 -29.14 -38.62
C ALA A 15 -14.82 -28.49 -37.54
N ALA A 16 -14.61 -28.80 -36.27
CA ALA A 16 -15.36 -28.19 -35.17
C ALA A 16 -15.11 -26.67 -35.07
N VAL A 17 -13.85 -26.23 -35.17
CA VAL A 17 -13.53 -24.80 -35.12
C VAL A 17 -14.11 -24.06 -36.33
N LYS A 18 -13.93 -24.60 -37.55
CA LYS A 18 -14.38 -23.97 -38.80
C LYS A 18 -15.89 -23.92 -38.95
N TYR A 19 -16.59 -25.01 -38.64
CA TYR A 19 -18.01 -25.14 -38.96
C TYR A 19 -18.94 -24.92 -37.77
N LEU A 20 -18.45 -25.02 -36.52
CA LEU A 20 -19.26 -24.74 -35.33
C LEU A 20 -18.84 -23.42 -34.67
N LEU A 21 -17.57 -23.26 -34.32
CA LEU A 21 -17.14 -22.13 -33.48
C LEU A 21 -17.17 -20.78 -34.21
N LEU A 22 -16.58 -20.74 -35.42
CA LEU A 22 -16.47 -19.54 -36.25
C LEU A 22 -17.83 -18.91 -36.61
N PRO A 23 -18.81 -19.67 -37.15
CA PRO A 23 -20.13 -19.12 -37.47
C PRO A 23 -20.88 -18.61 -36.23
N THR A 24 -20.64 -19.22 -35.07
CA THR A 24 -21.28 -18.81 -33.81
C THR A 24 -20.74 -17.46 -33.32
N LEU A 25 -19.43 -17.25 -33.42
CA LEU A 25 -18.79 -15.97 -33.09
C LEU A 25 -19.16 -14.86 -34.08
N GLU A 26 -19.26 -15.18 -35.38
CA GLU A 26 -19.67 -14.21 -36.41
C GLU A 26 -21.12 -13.73 -36.24
N ARG A 27 -22.02 -14.59 -35.74
CA ARG A 27 -23.44 -14.25 -35.51
C ARG A 27 -23.70 -13.40 -34.25
N MET A 28 -22.76 -13.27 -33.31
CA MET A 28 -22.98 -12.45 -32.11
C MET A 28 -23.07 -10.95 -32.48
N GLN A 29 -24.25 -10.35 -32.43
CA GLN A 29 -24.41 -8.89 -32.60
C GLN A 29 -24.03 -8.19 -31.28
N SER A 30 -23.12 -7.21 -31.32
CA SER A 30 -22.71 -6.45 -30.14
C SER A 30 -23.09 -4.97 -30.24
N VAL A 31 -23.67 -4.44 -29.15
CA VAL A 31 -24.33 -3.12 -29.09
C VAL A 31 -23.35 -1.95 -28.85
N SER A 32 -22.09 -2.19 -28.49
CA SER A 32 -21.09 -1.13 -28.25
C SER A 32 -19.83 -1.30 -29.10
N ALA A 33 -19.19 -0.19 -29.46
CA ALA A 33 -17.96 -0.16 -30.26
C ALA A 33 -16.82 -0.98 -29.63
N SER A 34 -16.65 -0.91 -28.30
CA SER A 34 -15.68 -1.72 -27.56
C SER A 34 -15.93 -3.24 -27.67
N LYS A 35 -17.19 -3.66 -27.70
CA LYS A 35 -17.57 -5.07 -27.86
C LYS A 35 -17.43 -5.53 -29.31
N GLN A 36 -17.61 -4.64 -30.29
CA GLN A 36 -17.33 -4.94 -31.70
C GLN A 36 -15.84 -5.22 -31.94
N ILE A 37 -14.94 -4.46 -31.29
CA ILE A 37 -13.49 -4.70 -31.34
C ILE A 37 -13.15 -6.07 -30.76
N LEU A 38 -13.65 -6.37 -29.55
CA LEU A 38 -13.44 -7.68 -28.91
C LEU A 38 -13.97 -8.84 -29.76
N LYS A 39 -15.11 -8.65 -30.42
CA LYS A 39 -15.68 -9.62 -31.36
C LYS A 39 -14.74 -9.85 -32.55
N GLN A 40 -14.27 -8.80 -33.21
CA GLN A 40 -13.38 -8.96 -34.36
C GLN A 40 -12.06 -9.63 -33.98
N VAL A 41 -11.50 -9.31 -32.82
CA VAL A 41 -10.29 -9.99 -32.32
C VAL A 41 -10.56 -11.46 -32.03
N ALA A 42 -11.69 -11.80 -31.42
CA ALA A 42 -12.08 -13.18 -31.19
C ALA A 42 -12.24 -13.95 -32.51
N VAL A 43 -12.93 -13.38 -33.51
CA VAL A 43 -13.11 -14.00 -34.83
C VAL A 43 -11.75 -14.23 -35.53
N SER A 44 -10.87 -13.23 -35.55
CA SER A 44 -9.55 -13.32 -36.16
C SER A 44 -8.64 -14.35 -35.46
N SER A 45 -8.68 -14.39 -34.12
CA SER A 45 -7.92 -15.37 -33.33
C SER A 45 -8.39 -16.80 -33.64
N VAL A 46 -9.70 -17.03 -33.73
CA VAL A 46 -10.25 -18.35 -34.06
C VAL A 46 -9.93 -18.77 -35.50
N HIS A 47 -9.89 -17.84 -36.46
CA HIS A 47 -9.38 -18.11 -37.81
C HIS A 47 -7.92 -18.57 -37.82
N THR A 48 -7.08 -17.96 -36.98
CA THR A 48 -5.67 -18.32 -36.85
C THR A 48 -5.51 -19.73 -36.26
N ILE A 49 -6.26 -20.02 -35.18
CA ILE A 49 -6.29 -21.35 -34.54
C ILE A 49 -6.72 -22.43 -35.53
N ASN A 50 -7.76 -22.16 -36.31
CA ASN A 50 -8.24 -23.07 -37.35
C ASN A 50 -7.13 -23.42 -38.36
N SER A 51 -6.32 -22.44 -38.75
CA SER A 51 -5.22 -22.63 -39.70
C SER A 51 -4.08 -23.48 -39.11
N PHE A 52 -3.73 -23.27 -37.84
CA PHE A 52 -2.71 -24.07 -37.15
C PHE A 52 -3.12 -25.54 -36.97
N VAL A 53 -4.38 -25.79 -36.61
CA VAL A 53 -4.89 -27.16 -36.45
C VAL A 53 -4.87 -27.93 -37.78
N LEU A 54 -5.17 -27.25 -38.89
CA LEU A 54 -5.07 -27.84 -40.23
C LEU A 54 -3.61 -28.20 -40.58
N LEU A 55 -2.67 -27.30 -40.30
CA LEU A 55 -1.24 -27.54 -40.54
C LEU A 55 -0.74 -28.74 -39.75
N ALA A 56 -1.12 -28.84 -38.47
CA ALA A 56 -0.78 -29.98 -37.63
C ALA A 56 -1.34 -31.30 -38.20
N ALA A 57 -2.60 -31.29 -38.68
CA ALA A 57 -3.20 -32.47 -39.31
C ALA A 57 -2.41 -32.94 -40.54
N ILE A 58 -1.99 -32.00 -41.39
CA ILE A 58 -1.19 -32.28 -42.59
C ILE A 58 0.19 -32.84 -42.21
N LEU A 59 0.86 -32.24 -41.22
CA LEU A 59 2.19 -32.67 -40.78
C LEU A 59 2.17 -34.11 -40.22
N TYR A 60 1.20 -34.42 -39.36
CA TYR A 60 1.04 -35.76 -38.79
C TYR A 60 0.64 -36.80 -39.85
N ALA A 61 -0.18 -36.41 -40.83
CA ALA A 61 -0.51 -37.28 -41.96
C ALA A 61 0.74 -37.57 -42.81
N ALA A 62 1.56 -36.57 -43.10
CA ALA A 62 2.80 -36.74 -43.86
C ALA A 62 3.81 -37.66 -43.14
N LEU A 63 3.96 -37.48 -41.82
CA LEU A 63 4.76 -38.37 -40.97
C LEU A 63 4.23 -39.81 -40.97
N GLY A 64 2.91 -39.98 -40.88
CA GLY A 64 2.27 -41.29 -40.94
C GLY A 64 2.49 -41.98 -42.29
N ILE A 65 2.37 -41.24 -43.39
CA ILE A 65 2.65 -41.76 -44.74
C ILE A 65 4.11 -42.16 -44.84
N LEU A 66 5.05 -41.28 -44.47
CA LEU A 66 6.49 -41.55 -44.51
C LEU A 66 6.86 -42.80 -43.72
N PHE A 67 6.19 -43.04 -42.59
CA PHE A 67 6.37 -44.24 -41.79
C PHE A 67 5.89 -45.51 -42.52
N VAL A 68 4.74 -45.42 -43.18
CA VAL A 68 4.20 -46.53 -43.99
C VAL A 68 5.06 -46.81 -45.21
N THR A 69 5.55 -45.77 -45.90
CA THR A 69 6.48 -45.94 -47.02
C THR A 69 7.81 -46.51 -46.58
N ALA A 70 8.38 -46.05 -45.46
CA ALA A 70 9.59 -46.63 -44.88
C ALA A 70 9.41 -48.11 -44.54
N ARG A 71 8.25 -48.49 -44.00
CA ARG A 71 7.89 -49.88 -43.72
C ARG A 71 7.73 -50.73 -44.98
N LEU A 72 7.16 -50.19 -46.05
CA LEU A 72 6.97 -50.88 -47.32
C LEU A 72 8.29 -51.03 -48.11
N LEU A 73 9.16 -50.02 -48.06
CA LEU A 73 10.46 -50.01 -48.73
C LEU A 73 11.49 -50.91 -48.02
N ALA A 74 11.38 -51.09 -46.71
CA ALA A 74 12.25 -51.97 -45.91
C ALA A 74 11.90 -53.47 -46.06
N GLY A 75 11.63 -53.94 -47.29
CA GLY A 75 11.17 -55.29 -47.62
C GLY A 75 11.75 -56.40 -46.72
N ALA A 76 10.89 -57.38 -46.41
CA ALA A 76 10.92 -58.35 -45.30
C ALA A 76 12.23 -59.12 -44.95
N GLY A 77 13.37 -58.83 -45.58
CA GLY A 77 14.64 -59.55 -45.38
C GLY A 77 15.76 -58.81 -44.65
N SER A 78 15.77 -57.48 -44.52
CA SER A 78 16.91 -56.80 -43.87
C SER A 78 16.69 -56.63 -42.36
N VAL A 79 16.94 -57.71 -41.62
CA VAL A 79 16.94 -57.76 -40.14
C VAL A 79 17.82 -56.65 -39.53
N GLY A 80 18.85 -56.18 -40.24
CA GLY A 80 19.71 -55.07 -39.80
C GLY A 80 19.06 -53.68 -39.82
N PHE A 81 18.20 -53.37 -40.81
CA PHE A 81 17.49 -52.08 -40.85
C PHE A 81 16.39 -52.05 -39.80
N VAL A 82 15.66 -53.15 -39.64
CA VAL A 82 14.65 -53.32 -38.59
C VAL A 82 15.31 -53.30 -37.21
N GLY A 83 16.49 -53.90 -37.04
CA GLY A 83 17.28 -53.84 -35.80
C GLY A 83 17.73 -52.43 -35.44
N ASN A 84 18.25 -51.65 -36.40
CA ASN A 84 18.66 -50.26 -36.16
C ASN A 84 17.46 -49.33 -35.98
N MET A 85 16.35 -49.54 -36.69
CA MET A 85 15.09 -48.82 -36.47
C MET A 85 14.46 -49.19 -35.14
N LEU A 86 14.56 -50.45 -34.68
CA LEU A 86 14.09 -50.89 -33.37
C LEU A 86 14.99 -50.42 -32.24
N HIS A 87 16.30 -50.26 -32.45
CA HIS A 87 17.18 -49.63 -31.48
C HIS A 87 17.00 -48.12 -31.42
N LEU A 88 16.76 -47.48 -32.57
CA LEU A 88 16.33 -46.08 -32.61
C LEU A 88 14.94 -45.95 -31.97
N PHE A 89 14.03 -46.90 -32.20
CA PHE A 89 12.72 -46.93 -31.56
C PHE A 89 12.79 -47.23 -30.10
N ASP A 90 13.66 -48.11 -29.60
CA ASP A 90 13.78 -48.44 -28.18
C ASP A 90 14.57 -47.35 -27.45
N SER A 91 15.45 -46.62 -28.13
CA SER A 91 16.09 -45.42 -27.59
C SER A 91 15.12 -44.24 -27.58
N VAL A 92 14.31 -44.09 -28.64
CA VAL A 92 13.23 -43.10 -28.72
C VAL A 92 12.04 -43.51 -27.84
N ASN A 93 11.76 -44.80 -27.60
CA ASN A 93 10.74 -45.31 -26.68
C ASN A 93 11.23 -45.34 -25.25
N LYS A 94 12.51 -45.51 -24.94
CA LYS A 94 13.04 -45.31 -23.58
C LYS A 94 13.16 -43.83 -23.25
N ALA A 95 13.44 -43.00 -24.25
CA ALA A 95 13.32 -41.55 -24.13
C ALA A 95 11.85 -41.07 -24.09
N LEU A 96 10.94 -41.71 -24.82
CA LEU A 96 9.50 -41.42 -24.84
C LEU A 96 8.73 -42.12 -23.72
N SER A 97 9.15 -43.27 -23.18
CA SER A 97 8.50 -43.95 -22.05
C SER A 97 8.68 -43.17 -20.76
N PHE A 98 9.77 -42.41 -20.70
CA PHE A 98 10.00 -41.39 -19.70
C PHE A 98 9.06 -40.16 -19.86
N ILE A 99 8.44 -39.98 -21.04
CA ILE A 99 7.53 -38.89 -21.43
C ILE A 99 6.04 -39.35 -21.51
N THR A 100 5.75 -40.64 -21.76
CA THR A 100 4.39 -41.18 -21.95
C THR A 100 3.70 -41.61 -20.66
N ASP A 101 4.42 -41.75 -19.54
CA ASP A 101 3.83 -42.28 -18.31
C ASP A 101 3.07 -41.22 -17.47
N LYS A 102 3.11 -39.92 -17.82
CA LYS A 102 2.31 -38.84 -17.17
C LYS A 102 1.86 -37.71 -18.13
N PRO A 103 0.64 -37.77 -18.72
CA PRO A 103 0.21 -36.95 -19.87
C PRO A 103 -0.23 -35.49 -19.59
N TYR A 104 -0.52 -35.06 -18.36
CA TYR A 104 -1.21 -33.78 -18.12
C TYR A 104 -0.34 -32.51 -18.24
N TYR A 105 0.97 -32.59 -17.97
CA TYR A 105 1.88 -31.43 -17.97
C TYR A 105 2.22 -30.90 -19.37
N SER A 106 2.22 -31.79 -20.37
CA SER A 106 2.42 -31.43 -21.78
C SER A 106 1.30 -30.55 -22.33
N PHE A 107 0.07 -30.73 -21.83
CA PHE A 107 -1.10 -29.95 -22.22
C PHE A 107 -1.11 -28.55 -21.61
N LEU A 108 -0.65 -28.40 -20.36
CA LEU A 108 -0.63 -27.11 -19.67
C LEU A 108 0.46 -26.17 -20.23
N GLY A 109 1.66 -26.68 -20.52
CA GLY A 109 2.74 -25.89 -21.13
C GLY A 109 2.37 -25.37 -22.53
N PHE A 110 1.69 -26.20 -23.32
CA PHE A 110 1.16 -25.79 -24.62
C PHE A 110 0.05 -24.73 -24.48
N SER A 111 -0.81 -24.86 -23.46
CA SER A 111 -1.88 -23.89 -23.17
C SER A 111 -1.33 -22.52 -22.76
N VAL A 112 -0.26 -22.46 -21.98
CA VAL A 112 0.38 -21.20 -21.56
C VAL A 112 1.08 -20.49 -22.71
N LEU A 113 1.85 -21.23 -23.54
CA LEU A 113 2.46 -20.68 -24.75
C LEU A 113 1.43 -20.19 -25.76
N PHE A 114 0.31 -20.90 -25.88
CA PHE A 114 -0.81 -20.53 -26.73
C PHE A 114 -1.51 -19.24 -26.23
N VAL A 115 -1.72 -19.11 -24.92
CA VAL A 115 -2.26 -17.88 -24.31
C VAL A 115 -1.30 -16.71 -24.51
N ALA A 116 0.00 -16.91 -24.32
CA ALA A 116 1.01 -15.88 -24.57
C ALA A 116 1.04 -15.43 -26.04
N PHE A 117 0.91 -16.38 -26.97
CA PHE A 117 0.80 -16.08 -28.41
C PHE A 117 -0.49 -15.32 -28.75
N CYS A 118 -1.63 -15.72 -28.17
CA CYS A 118 -2.90 -15.00 -28.33
C CYS A 118 -2.83 -13.58 -27.76
N ALA A 119 -2.16 -13.38 -26.61
CA ALA A 119 -1.95 -12.07 -26.01
C ALA A 119 -1.06 -11.17 -26.87
N ALA A 120 -0.01 -11.73 -27.49
CA ALA A 120 0.87 -11.01 -28.41
C ALA A 120 0.12 -10.57 -29.68
N LEU A 121 -0.71 -11.46 -30.25
CA LEU A 121 -1.57 -11.12 -31.40
C LEU A 121 -2.61 -10.05 -31.03
N TYR A 122 -3.24 -10.15 -29.86
CA TYR A 122 -4.18 -9.15 -29.35
C TYR A 122 -3.52 -7.77 -29.23
N ARG A 123 -2.31 -7.71 -28.65
CA ARG A 123 -1.56 -6.46 -28.49
C ARG A 123 -1.24 -5.80 -29.83
N ASN A 124 -0.81 -6.59 -30.81
CA ASN A 124 -0.43 -6.07 -32.12
C ASN A 124 -1.67 -5.54 -32.88
N TYR A 125 -2.79 -6.28 -32.81
CA TYR A 125 -4.05 -5.86 -33.43
C TYR A 125 -4.63 -4.58 -32.80
N LYS A 126 -4.57 -4.45 -31.46
CA LYS A 126 -5.01 -3.24 -30.75
C LYS A 126 -4.25 -1.98 -31.22
N ILE A 127 -2.93 -2.09 -31.42
CA ILE A 127 -2.08 -0.98 -31.87
C ILE A 127 -2.47 -0.54 -33.28
N GLN A 128 -2.69 -1.49 -34.20
CA GLN A 128 -3.07 -1.16 -35.57
C GLN A 128 -4.47 -0.54 -35.65
N TYR A 129 -5.42 -1.05 -34.85
CA TYR A 129 -6.79 -0.54 -34.82
C TYR A 129 -6.87 0.89 -34.25
N SER A 130 -6.12 1.18 -33.18
CA SER A 130 -6.03 2.54 -32.62
C SER A 130 -5.54 3.53 -33.66
N LYS A 131 -4.46 3.21 -34.38
CA LYS A 131 -3.90 4.08 -35.42
C LYS A 131 -4.91 4.38 -36.53
N GLN A 132 -5.68 3.38 -36.97
CA GLN A 132 -6.71 3.58 -37.99
C GLN A 132 -7.89 4.42 -37.49
N PHE A 133 -8.29 4.23 -36.23
CA PHE A 133 -9.33 5.06 -35.60
C PHE A 133 -8.88 6.51 -35.49
N ASP A 134 -7.67 6.76 -35.00
CA ASP A 134 -7.12 8.12 -34.83
C ASP A 134 -7.00 8.83 -36.18
N GLN A 135 -6.53 8.11 -37.23
CA GLN A 135 -6.45 8.66 -38.59
C GLN A 135 -7.83 9.02 -39.16
N LYS A 136 -8.85 8.18 -38.96
CA LYS A 136 -10.21 8.46 -39.43
C LYS A 136 -10.90 9.56 -38.62
N ALA A 137 -10.68 9.61 -37.30
CA ALA A 137 -11.16 10.69 -36.44
C ALA A 137 -10.55 12.03 -36.86
N ALA A 138 -9.23 12.06 -37.12
CA ALA A 138 -8.54 13.25 -37.61
C ALA A 138 -9.07 13.68 -38.99
N ALA A 139 -9.24 12.75 -39.93
CA ALA A 139 -9.77 13.04 -41.27
C ALA A 139 -11.23 13.56 -41.22
N LEU A 140 -12.07 13.03 -40.33
CA LEU A 140 -13.44 13.53 -40.12
C LEU A 140 -13.43 14.93 -39.49
N ALA A 141 -12.57 15.16 -38.50
CA ALA A 141 -12.42 16.48 -37.87
C ALA A 141 -11.96 17.54 -38.88
N GLU A 142 -10.98 17.18 -39.73
CA GLU A 142 -10.48 18.03 -40.80
C GLU A 142 -11.55 18.28 -41.87
N GLY A 143 -12.31 17.25 -42.24
CA GLY A 143 -13.38 17.37 -43.22
C GLY A 143 -14.56 18.25 -42.76
N PHE A 144 -14.93 18.19 -41.48
CA PHE A 144 -15.91 19.12 -40.90
C PHE A 144 -15.36 20.54 -40.82
N HIS A 145 -14.09 20.71 -40.46
CA HIS A 145 -13.45 22.02 -40.41
C HIS A 145 -13.35 22.69 -41.80
N GLN A 146 -13.05 21.90 -42.84
CA GLN A 146 -12.98 22.36 -44.23
C GLN A 146 -14.35 22.46 -44.92
N GLY A 147 -15.43 22.04 -44.25
CA GLY A 147 -16.78 22.01 -44.83
C GLY A 147 -16.97 21.01 -45.97
N THR A 148 -16.03 20.07 -46.16
CA THR A 148 -16.08 19.04 -47.21
C THR A 148 -17.04 17.90 -46.87
N ILE A 149 -17.36 17.73 -45.59
CA ILE A 149 -18.34 16.75 -45.09
C ILE A 149 -19.55 17.52 -44.55
N PRO A 150 -20.77 17.31 -45.10
CA PRO A 150 -21.96 18.00 -44.61
C PRO A 150 -22.27 17.59 -43.17
N TYR A 151 -22.45 18.58 -42.29
CA TYR A 151 -22.75 18.36 -40.88
C TYR A 151 -24.22 17.98 -40.70
N THR A 152 -24.50 16.70 -40.50
CA THR A 152 -25.84 16.21 -40.13
C THR A 152 -25.96 16.16 -38.61
N GLU A 153 -26.87 16.92 -38.01
CA GLU A 153 -27.04 16.93 -36.56
C GLU A 153 -27.52 15.56 -36.04
N LEU A 154 -26.75 14.97 -35.12
CA LEU A 154 -27.11 13.73 -34.44
C LEU A 154 -27.56 14.05 -33.01
N PRO A 155 -28.59 13.37 -32.46
CA PRO A 155 -29.05 13.62 -31.10
C PRO A 155 -27.92 13.38 -30.10
N PRO A 156 -27.61 14.31 -29.17
CA PRO A 156 -26.46 14.20 -28.28
C PRO A 156 -26.51 12.91 -27.43
N THR A 157 -25.36 12.28 -27.21
CA THR A 157 -25.26 11.13 -26.28
C THR A 157 -25.41 11.63 -24.84
N SER A 158 -25.62 10.73 -23.87
CA SER A 158 -25.70 11.10 -22.45
C SER A 158 -24.52 11.94 -21.97
N ASP A 159 -23.31 11.62 -22.44
CA ASP A 159 -22.08 12.33 -22.07
C ASP A 159 -22.02 13.72 -22.72
N MET A 160 -22.47 13.83 -23.97
CA MET A 160 -22.59 15.13 -24.65
C MET A 160 -23.68 16.01 -24.04
N GLN A 161 -24.77 15.43 -23.54
CA GLN A 161 -25.82 16.17 -22.82
C GLN A 161 -25.28 16.77 -21.52
N ALA A 162 -24.50 16.00 -20.76
CA ALA A 162 -23.85 16.50 -19.55
C ALA A 162 -22.86 17.66 -19.85
N ILE A 163 -22.10 17.57 -20.94
CA ILE A 163 -21.21 18.66 -21.39
C ILE A 163 -22.03 19.88 -21.83
N GLN A 164 -23.14 19.66 -22.55
CA GLN A 164 -24.02 20.72 -23.03
C GLN A 164 -24.70 21.49 -21.88
N GLU A 165 -25.13 20.79 -20.82
CA GLU A 165 -25.66 21.44 -19.60
C GLU A 165 -24.61 22.33 -18.93
N ARG A 166 -23.35 21.88 -18.88
CA ARG A 166 -22.23 22.68 -18.34
C ARG A 166 -21.93 23.88 -19.21
N LEU A 167 -21.90 23.72 -20.53
CA LEU A 167 -21.72 24.83 -21.48
C LEU A 167 -22.79 25.90 -21.30
N GLN A 168 -24.04 25.50 -21.11
CA GLN A 168 -25.14 26.43 -20.88
C GLN A 168 -24.93 27.22 -19.57
N GLN A 169 -24.60 26.53 -18.48
CA GLN A 169 -24.34 27.16 -17.18
C GLN A 169 -23.20 28.20 -17.25
N TYR A 170 -22.10 27.88 -17.93
CA TYR A 170 -20.97 28.80 -18.06
C TYR A 170 -21.26 29.96 -19.01
N SER A 171 -22.03 29.73 -20.06
CA SER A 171 -22.47 30.79 -20.98
C SER A 171 -23.38 31.80 -20.27
N ASP A 172 -24.30 31.32 -19.43
CA ASP A 172 -25.19 32.18 -18.63
C ASP A 172 -24.38 33.00 -17.61
N TYR A 173 -23.38 32.37 -16.96
CA TYR A 173 -22.47 33.05 -16.04
C TYR A 173 -21.61 34.12 -16.73
N LEU A 174 -21.08 33.83 -17.93
CA LEU A 174 -20.34 34.81 -18.72
C LEU A 174 -21.20 36.00 -19.13
N ASN A 175 -22.45 35.77 -19.52
CA ASN A 175 -23.36 36.86 -19.86
C ASN A 175 -23.63 37.75 -18.65
N TYR A 176 -23.80 37.16 -17.46
CA TYR A 176 -23.89 37.91 -16.21
C TYR A 176 -22.63 38.75 -15.96
N LEU A 177 -21.43 38.16 -16.07
CA LEU A 177 -20.17 38.88 -15.89
C LEU A 177 -19.95 40.00 -16.92
N ARG A 178 -20.38 39.81 -18.18
CA ARG A 178 -20.32 40.86 -19.22
C ARG A 178 -21.19 42.05 -18.86
N GLU A 179 -22.40 41.82 -18.36
CA GLU A 179 -23.30 42.90 -17.93
C GLU A 179 -22.76 43.60 -16.67
N GLU A 180 -22.21 42.85 -15.71
CA GLU A 180 -21.57 43.44 -14.53
C GLU A 180 -20.35 44.28 -14.88
N TYR A 181 -19.50 43.80 -15.81
CA TYR A 181 -18.33 44.54 -16.28
C TYR A 181 -18.70 45.82 -17.04
N LYS A 182 -19.79 45.82 -17.82
CA LYS A 182 -20.32 47.04 -18.47
C LYS A 182 -20.73 48.10 -17.46
N GLN A 183 -21.26 47.69 -16.31
CA GLN A 183 -21.73 48.59 -15.27
C GLN A 183 -20.59 49.08 -14.37
N ASN A 184 -19.60 48.22 -14.09
CA ASN A 184 -18.50 48.55 -13.18
C ASN A 184 -17.16 47.91 -13.64
N PRO A 185 -16.44 48.54 -14.59
CA PRO A 185 -15.25 47.94 -15.16
C PRO A 185 -14.10 47.89 -14.13
N SER A 186 -13.74 46.68 -13.70
CA SER A 186 -12.60 46.42 -12.81
C SER A 186 -11.62 45.41 -13.41
N PRO A 187 -10.32 45.46 -13.05
CA PRO A 187 -9.32 44.49 -13.51
C PRO A 187 -9.68 43.05 -13.11
N GLU A 188 -10.31 42.87 -11.95
CA GLU A 188 -10.73 41.56 -11.45
C GLU A 188 -11.88 40.99 -12.28
N LEU A 189 -12.87 41.80 -12.65
CA LEU A 189 -13.97 41.37 -13.52
C LEU A 189 -13.49 41.07 -14.94
N ALA A 190 -12.52 41.84 -15.47
CA ALA A 190 -11.89 41.56 -16.76
C ALA A 190 -11.18 40.19 -16.76
N GLN A 191 -10.50 39.84 -15.67
CA GLN A 191 -9.86 38.53 -15.55
C GLN A 191 -10.89 37.40 -15.45
N LYS A 192 -11.95 37.55 -14.64
CA LYS A 192 -13.02 36.54 -14.54
C LYS A 192 -13.75 36.31 -15.87
N LEU A 193 -13.92 37.35 -16.66
CA LEU A 193 -14.45 37.26 -18.03
C LEU A 193 -13.55 36.43 -18.93
N LYS A 194 -12.25 36.70 -18.90
CA LYS A 194 -11.26 35.93 -19.67
C LYS A 194 -11.24 34.46 -19.27
N ASP A 195 -11.24 34.17 -17.97
CA ASP A 195 -11.21 32.81 -17.45
C ASP A 195 -12.49 32.04 -17.83
N GLY A 196 -13.66 32.70 -17.76
CA GLY A 196 -14.92 32.10 -18.19
C GLY A 196 -14.98 31.81 -19.69
N GLU A 197 -14.44 32.71 -20.52
CA GLU A 197 -14.37 32.53 -21.98
C GLU A 197 -13.48 31.34 -22.36
N GLU A 198 -12.37 31.16 -21.65
CA GLU A 198 -11.49 30.00 -21.81
C GLU A 198 -12.20 28.69 -21.45
N LEU A 199 -12.93 28.65 -20.33
CA LEU A 199 -13.69 27.47 -19.92
C LEU A 199 -14.77 27.09 -20.95
N VAL A 200 -15.50 28.06 -21.49
CA VAL A 200 -16.48 27.79 -22.57
C VAL A 200 -15.78 27.23 -23.81
N GLY A 201 -14.58 27.71 -24.14
CA GLY A 201 -13.74 27.15 -25.21
C GLY A 201 -13.42 25.66 -24.99
N ILE A 202 -12.97 25.31 -23.79
CA ILE A 202 -12.60 23.93 -23.43
C ILE A 202 -13.80 22.99 -23.53
N TYR A 203 -14.93 23.34 -22.93
CA TYR A 203 -16.12 22.48 -22.98
C TYR A 203 -16.70 22.37 -24.39
N SER A 204 -16.60 23.42 -25.21
CA SER A 204 -17.03 23.38 -26.61
C SER A 204 -16.16 22.43 -27.42
N GLN A 205 -14.84 22.45 -27.19
CA GLN A 205 -13.90 21.54 -27.83
C GLN A 205 -14.14 20.09 -27.39
N ALA A 206 -14.41 19.84 -26.10
CA ALA A 206 -14.76 18.52 -25.61
C ALA A 206 -16.04 18.01 -26.27
N TRP A 207 -17.10 18.82 -26.32
CA TRP A 207 -18.36 18.47 -26.98
C TRP A 207 -18.12 18.10 -28.46
N TYR A 208 -17.31 18.88 -29.17
CA TYR A 208 -16.94 18.64 -30.57
C TYR A 208 -16.16 17.32 -30.75
N GLN A 209 -15.22 17.00 -29.86
CA GLN A 209 -14.48 15.73 -29.92
C GLN A 209 -15.39 14.52 -29.73
N PHE A 210 -16.31 14.57 -28.76
CA PHE A 210 -17.30 13.51 -28.56
C PHE A 210 -18.22 13.36 -29.77
N ASP A 211 -18.58 14.46 -30.44
CA ASP A 211 -19.34 14.44 -31.68
C ASP A 211 -18.56 13.78 -32.84
N ILE A 212 -17.27 14.06 -32.97
CA ILE A 212 -16.41 13.39 -33.96
C ILE A 212 -16.35 11.90 -33.66
N PHE A 213 -16.06 11.50 -32.42
CA PHE A 213 -15.86 10.10 -32.06
C PHE A 213 -17.08 9.23 -32.32
N ARG A 214 -18.30 9.73 -32.05
CA ARG A 214 -19.53 8.98 -32.37
C ARG A 214 -19.82 8.88 -33.86
N ARG A 215 -19.21 9.73 -34.69
CA ARG A 215 -19.34 9.73 -36.16
C ARG A 215 -18.29 8.89 -36.87
N VAL A 216 -17.24 8.44 -36.17
CA VAL A 216 -16.23 7.54 -36.73
C VAL A 216 -16.86 6.17 -36.99
N GLN A 217 -17.41 6.00 -38.20
CA GLN A 217 -17.78 4.69 -38.71
C GLN A 217 -16.52 4.01 -39.24
N LEU A 218 -16.03 3.03 -38.49
CA LEU A 218 -15.00 2.15 -39.02
C LEU A 218 -15.69 1.20 -39.99
N ASP A 219 -15.49 1.43 -41.29
CA ASP A 219 -15.78 0.43 -42.32
C ASP A 219 -15.26 -0.91 -41.81
N THR A 220 -16.13 -1.91 -41.74
CA THR A 220 -15.71 -3.27 -41.41
C THR A 220 -14.60 -3.62 -42.38
N VAL A 221 -13.36 -3.63 -41.89
CA VAL A 221 -12.22 -4.09 -42.66
C VAL A 221 -12.49 -5.55 -42.95
N THR A 222 -13.12 -5.81 -44.10
CA THR A 222 -12.97 -7.10 -44.74
C THR A 222 -11.47 -7.17 -45.04
N PRO A 223 -10.73 -8.13 -44.47
CA PRO A 223 -9.29 -8.19 -44.65
C PRO A 223 -9.00 -8.47 -46.11
N ASP A 224 -8.89 -7.41 -46.91
CA ASP A 224 -8.49 -7.48 -48.30
C ASP A 224 -6.96 -7.55 -48.34
N ARG A 225 -6.44 -8.75 -48.08
CA ARG A 225 -5.19 -9.25 -48.66
C ARG A 225 -4.93 -10.69 -48.25
N GLN A 226 -4.93 -11.55 -49.26
CA GLN A 226 -4.23 -12.83 -49.26
C GLN A 226 -2.72 -12.57 -49.07
N SER A 227 -2.21 -12.45 -47.83
CA SER A 227 -0.85 -12.92 -47.59
C SER A 227 -0.95 -14.44 -47.44
N SER A 228 -0.30 -15.17 -48.34
CA SER A 228 -0.29 -16.62 -48.21
C SER A 228 0.50 -16.94 -46.94
N LEU A 229 -0.03 -17.79 -46.08
CA LEU A 229 0.62 -18.22 -44.83
C LEU A 229 2.02 -18.80 -45.08
N LYS A 230 2.30 -19.22 -46.33
CA LYS A 230 3.65 -19.52 -46.79
C LYS A 230 4.56 -18.29 -46.66
N ASP A 231 4.19 -17.11 -47.14
CA ASP A 231 5.08 -15.95 -47.19
C ASP A 231 5.47 -15.42 -45.80
N ASP A 232 4.58 -15.47 -44.81
CA ASP A 232 4.86 -14.99 -43.45
C ASP A 232 5.71 -15.99 -42.64
N VAL A 233 5.50 -17.30 -42.82
CA VAL A 233 6.31 -18.33 -42.17
C VAL A 233 7.67 -18.50 -42.87
N PHE A 234 7.71 -18.40 -44.20
CA PHE A 234 8.95 -18.43 -44.97
C PHE A 234 9.77 -17.16 -44.74
N SER A 235 9.16 -15.98 -44.63
CA SER A 235 9.91 -14.74 -44.34
C SER A 235 10.53 -14.73 -42.94
N PHE A 236 9.90 -15.37 -41.95
CA PHE A 236 10.50 -15.54 -40.62
C PHE A 236 11.65 -16.56 -40.62
N LEU A 237 11.43 -17.75 -41.20
CA LEU A 237 12.43 -18.83 -41.24
C LEU A 237 13.59 -18.56 -42.21
N VAL A 238 13.37 -17.71 -43.23
CA VAL A 238 14.39 -17.23 -44.19
C VAL A 238 14.84 -15.81 -43.84
N SER A 239 14.40 -15.25 -42.71
CA SER A 239 14.86 -13.93 -42.28
C SER A 239 16.37 -13.97 -42.11
N ARG A 240 17.04 -12.98 -42.71
CA ARG A 240 18.50 -12.84 -42.64
C ARG A 240 18.96 -12.85 -41.19
N GLY A 241 18.20 -12.28 -40.26
CA GLY A 241 18.48 -12.34 -38.83
C GLY A 241 18.52 -13.76 -38.24
N PHE A 242 17.56 -14.63 -38.56
CA PHE A 242 17.57 -16.01 -38.05
C PHE A 242 18.70 -16.83 -38.69
N VAL A 243 18.88 -16.70 -40.01
CA VAL A 243 19.93 -17.41 -40.74
C VAL A 243 21.32 -16.92 -40.32
N ASP A 244 21.55 -15.61 -40.17
CA ASP A 244 22.82 -15.03 -39.74
C ASP A 244 23.15 -15.40 -38.29
N THR A 245 22.15 -15.55 -37.41
CA THR A 245 22.33 -16.00 -36.02
C THR A 245 22.69 -17.49 -35.95
N VAL A 246 22.11 -18.32 -36.84
CA VAL A 246 22.38 -19.77 -36.90
C VAL A 246 23.66 -20.09 -37.66
N THR A 247 24.03 -19.29 -38.67
CA THR A 247 25.21 -19.52 -39.52
C THR A 247 26.48 -18.83 -39.01
N SER A 248 26.39 -17.81 -38.16
CA SER A 248 27.56 -17.21 -37.49
C SER A 248 28.18 -18.09 -36.41
N LEU A 249 27.47 -19.12 -35.94
CA LEU A 249 27.99 -20.15 -35.03
C LEU A 249 28.66 -21.26 -35.84
N THR A 250 29.97 -21.13 -36.06
CA THR A 250 30.74 -22.08 -36.86
C THR A 250 31.01 -23.39 -36.11
N GLY A 251 30.93 -24.50 -36.86
CA GLY A 251 31.34 -25.83 -36.40
C GLY A 251 30.32 -26.54 -35.50
N THR A 252 30.77 -27.62 -34.88
CA THR A 252 30.04 -28.55 -34.00
C THR A 252 29.06 -27.88 -33.03
N LEU A 253 29.30 -26.61 -32.68
CA LEU A 253 28.42 -25.80 -31.87
C LEU A 253 27.05 -25.52 -32.51
N SER A 254 26.90 -25.31 -33.82
CA SER A 254 25.56 -25.13 -34.44
C SER A 254 24.71 -26.42 -34.37
N LYS A 255 25.36 -27.58 -34.51
CA LYS A 255 24.73 -28.90 -34.34
C LYS A 255 24.44 -29.20 -32.87
N VAL A 256 25.30 -28.76 -31.96
CA VAL A 256 25.11 -28.84 -30.51
C VAL A 256 24.05 -27.84 -30.05
N THR A 257 23.93 -26.65 -30.63
CA THR A 257 22.88 -25.68 -30.28
C THR A 257 21.54 -26.19 -30.78
N LEU A 258 21.42 -26.66 -32.03
CA LEU A 258 20.20 -27.29 -32.53
C LEU A 258 19.81 -28.52 -31.70
N ALA A 259 20.78 -29.36 -31.35
CA ALA A 259 20.56 -30.52 -30.46
C ALA A 259 20.23 -30.09 -29.02
N CYS A 260 20.84 -29.03 -28.49
CA CYS A 260 20.56 -28.48 -27.17
C CYS A 260 19.24 -27.72 -27.12
N THR A 261 18.75 -27.13 -28.20
CA THR A 261 17.39 -26.53 -28.28
C THR A 261 16.33 -27.62 -28.35
N LEU A 262 16.60 -28.71 -29.08
CA LEU A 262 15.77 -29.91 -29.08
C LEU A 262 15.78 -30.63 -27.72
N VAL A 263 16.94 -30.72 -27.07
CA VAL A 263 17.09 -31.32 -25.73
C VAL A 263 16.48 -30.42 -24.67
N SER A 264 16.66 -29.10 -24.70
CA SER A 264 16.04 -28.18 -23.72
C SER A 264 14.51 -28.09 -23.85
N LEU A 265 13.95 -28.25 -25.06
CA LEU A 265 12.50 -28.47 -25.25
C LEU A 265 12.01 -29.79 -24.63
N ILE A 266 12.89 -30.78 -24.48
CA ILE A 266 12.60 -32.10 -23.89
C ILE A 266 12.85 -32.10 -22.37
N THR A 267 13.87 -31.38 -21.88
CA THR A 267 14.24 -31.31 -20.44
C THR A 267 13.25 -30.49 -19.61
N ILE A 268 12.55 -29.52 -20.22
CA ILE A 268 11.52 -28.71 -19.54
C ILE A 268 10.28 -29.56 -19.18
N GLN A 269 10.05 -30.72 -19.82
CA GLN A 269 8.93 -31.62 -19.50
C GLN A 269 9.19 -32.60 -18.34
N THR A 270 10.44 -32.81 -17.93
CA THR A 270 10.79 -33.94 -17.04
C THR A 270 10.86 -33.61 -15.53
N LEU A 271 10.71 -32.35 -15.13
CA LEU A 271 10.90 -31.95 -13.72
C LEU A 271 9.62 -31.94 -12.84
N GLN A 272 8.41 -32.06 -13.40
CA GLN A 272 7.16 -31.90 -12.62
C GLN A 272 6.44 -33.22 -12.24
N GLY A 273 6.88 -34.39 -12.72
CA GLY A 273 6.12 -35.64 -12.61
C GLY A 273 6.11 -36.34 -11.24
N SER A 274 7.02 -36.05 -10.31
CA SER A 274 7.06 -36.72 -8.99
C SER A 274 6.08 -36.13 -7.97
N ARG A 275 5.62 -34.87 -8.15
CA ARG A 275 4.68 -34.19 -7.26
C ARG A 275 3.23 -34.72 -7.34
N LEU A 276 2.74 -35.05 -8.53
CA LEU A 276 1.30 -35.29 -8.75
C LEU A 276 0.79 -36.71 -8.40
N MET A 277 1.67 -37.67 -8.05
CA MET A 277 1.26 -39.05 -7.68
C MET A 277 0.83 -39.18 -6.21
N ALA A 278 1.41 -38.35 -5.33
CA ALA A 278 0.94 -38.21 -3.95
C ALA A 278 -0.41 -37.48 -3.91
N ASP A 279 -0.59 -36.48 -4.78
CA ASP A 279 -1.84 -35.73 -4.92
C ASP A 279 -2.97 -36.58 -5.52
N GLN A 280 -2.74 -37.38 -6.57
CA GLN A 280 -3.79 -38.24 -7.14
C GLN A 280 -4.28 -39.36 -6.21
N LEU A 281 -3.41 -39.92 -5.36
CA LEU A 281 -3.82 -40.90 -4.35
C LEU A 281 -4.61 -40.24 -3.21
N GLY A 282 -4.21 -39.03 -2.80
CA GLY A 282 -4.96 -38.20 -1.87
C GLY A 282 -6.32 -37.79 -2.43
N GLU A 283 -6.34 -37.33 -3.68
CA GLU A 283 -7.53 -36.84 -4.40
C GLU A 283 -8.52 -37.96 -4.70
N THR A 284 -8.07 -39.14 -5.10
CA THR A 284 -8.95 -40.31 -5.36
C THR A 284 -9.58 -40.81 -4.06
N TYR A 285 -8.82 -40.84 -2.96
CA TYR A 285 -9.35 -41.18 -1.64
C TYR A 285 -10.36 -40.14 -1.15
N LEU A 286 -10.04 -38.85 -1.30
CA LEU A 286 -10.92 -37.76 -0.90
C LEU A 286 -12.20 -37.73 -1.74
N THR A 287 -12.10 -37.96 -3.04
CA THR A 287 -13.24 -37.99 -3.97
C THR A 287 -14.17 -39.13 -3.60
N LYS A 288 -13.64 -40.32 -3.30
CA LYS A 288 -14.44 -41.45 -2.81
C LYS A 288 -15.15 -41.13 -1.49
N LYS A 289 -14.45 -40.52 -0.54
CA LYS A 289 -15.03 -40.13 0.76
C LYS A 289 -16.05 -39.00 0.66
N LEU A 290 -15.83 -38.06 -0.26
CA LEU A 290 -16.80 -37.02 -0.61
C LEU A 290 -18.07 -37.64 -1.19
N GLU A 291 -17.94 -38.62 -2.09
CA GLU A 291 -19.07 -39.29 -2.72
C GLU A 291 -19.85 -40.17 -1.73
N GLU A 292 -19.16 -40.81 -0.78
CA GLU A 292 -19.78 -41.51 0.37
C GLU A 292 -20.59 -40.53 1.25
N ALA A 293 -20.00 -39.40 1.65
CA ALA A 293 -20.69 -38.39 2.47
C ALA A 293 -21.89 -37.78 1.74
N ARG A 294 -21.73 -37.46 0.45
CA ARG A 294 -22.79 -36.93 -0.39
C ARG A 294 -23.93 -37.93 -0.58
N SER A 295 -23.61 -39.21 -0.81
CA SER A 295 -24.63 -40.26 -0.97
C SER A 295 -25.44 -40.48 0.31
N SER A 296 -24.79 -40.46 1.49
CA SER A 296 -25.48 -40.54 2.79
C SER A 296 -26.45 -39.37 2.97
N PHE A 297 -26.00 -38.15 2.63
CA PHE A 297 -26.83 -36.96 2.69
C PHE A 297 -28.03 -37.05 1.74
N GLU A 298 -27.80 -37.41 0.48
CA GLU A 298 -28.87 -37.56 -0.54
C GLU A 298 -29.87 -38.64 -0.15
N GLU A 299 -29.42 -39.78 0.42
CA GLU A 299 -30.30 -40.83 0.96
C GLU A 299 -31.18 -40.28 2.10
N THR A 300 -30.59 -39.51 3.02
CA THR A 300 -31.31 -38.91 4.14
C THR A 300 -32.35 -37.88 3.68
N VAL A 301 -32.00 -37.03 2.72
CA VAL A 301 -32.91 -36.02 2.14
C VAL A 301 -34.03 -36.64 1.32
N SER A 302 -33.74 -37.67 0.52
CA SER A 302 -34.73 -38.33 -0.34
C SER A 302 -35.90 -38.95 0.43
N ARG A 303 -35.70 -39.30 1.71
CA ARG A 303 -36.73 -39.83 2.61
C ARG A 303 -37.70 -38.77 3.14
N SER A 304 -37.44 -37.48 2.95
CA SER A 304 -38.21 -36.37 3.53
C SER A 304 -38.63 -35.30 2.50
N ALA A 305 -38.66 -35.63 1.21
CA ALA A 305 -38.84 -34.67 0.13
C ALA A 305 -40.23 -33.99 0.11
N ALA A 306 -40.26 -32.72 0.52
CA ALA A 306 -41.28 -31.75 0.15
C ALA A 306 -40.54 -30.43 -0.19
N PRO A 307 -40.44 -30.04 -1.47
CA PRO A 307 -39.69 -28.86 -1.86
C PRO A 307 -40.30 -27.59 -1.28
N ARG A 308 -39.46 -26.66 -0.82
CA ARG A 308 -39.85 -25.39 -0.19
C ARG A 308 -39.04 -24.21 -0.72
N THR A 309 -39.65 -23.02 -0.72
CA THR A 309 -38.96 -21.75 -0.96
C THR A 309 -38.34 -21.17 0.32
N VAL A 310 -37.07 -20.75 0.24
CA VAL A 310 -36.31 -20.13 1.34
C VAL A 310 -36.86 -18.74 1.65
N THR A 311 -37.19 -18.47 2.92
CA THR A 311 -37.69 -17.16 3.36
C THR A 311 -36.54 -16.21 3.69
N LYS A 312 -36.84 -14.92 3.94
CA LYS A 312 -35.83 -13.94 4.38
C LYS A 312 -35.24 -14.27 5.76
N GLU A 313 -35.99 -14.95 6.62
CA GLU A 313 -35.53 -15.41 7.93
C GLU A 313 -34.56 -16.59 7.79
N ASP A 314 -34.85 -17.50 6.86
CA ASP A 314 -33.97 -18.61 6.53
C ASP A 314 -32.60 -18.10 6.02
N GLU A 315 -32.58 -17.01 5.25
CA GLU A 315 -31.34 -16.34 4.81
C GLU A 315 -30.46 -15.83 5.95
N ILE A 316 -31.08 -15.32 7.03
CA ILE A 316 -30.34 -14.82 8.20
C ILE A 316 -29.70 -16.00 8.94
N VAL A 317 -30.44 -17.10 9.12
CA VAL A 317 -29.91 -18.30 9.76
C VAL A 317 -28.77 -18.92 8.93
N LEU A 318 -28.90 -18.90 7.60
CA LEU A 318 -27.86 -19.34 6.67
C LEU A 318 -26.59 -18.48 6.75
N ASP A 319 -26.71 -17.16 6.86
CA ASP A 319 -25.58 -16.24 7.07
C ASP A 319 -24.84 -16.56 8.38
N GLU A 320 -25.58 -16.80 9.47
CA GLU A 320 -25.00 -17.08 10.78
C GLU A 320 -24.31 -18.46 10.85
N MET A 321 -24.96 -19.51 10.32
CA MET A 321 -24.36 -20.84 10.22
C MET A 321 -23.08 -20.82 9.36
N ALA A 322 -23.08 -20.06 8.26
CA ALA A 322 -21.90 -19.93 7.41
C ALA A 322 -20.75 -19.19 8.09
N SER A 323 -21.06 -18.14 8.86
CA SER A 323 -20.05 -17.43 9.66
C SER A 323 -19.47 -18.31 10.78
N ASP A 324 -20.27 -19.18 11.41
CA ASP A 324 -19.78 -20.12 12.43
C ASP A 324 -18.90 -21.21 11.79
N TYR A 325 -19.29 -21.72 10.62
CA TYR A 325 -18.50 -22.70 9.85
C TYR A 325 -17.12 -22.14 9.45
N GLU A 326 -17.03 -20.87 9.03
CA GLU A 326 -15.74 -20.22 8.73
C GLU A 326 -14.78 -20.23 9.92
N LEU A 327 -15.31 -19.96 11.12
CA LEU A 327 -14.52 -19.93 12.35
C LEU A 327 -14.02 -21.33 12.73
N LEU A 328 -14.89 -22.34 12.64
CA LEU A 328 -14.56 -23.73 12.93
C LEU A 328 -13.54 -24.28 11.93
N PHE A 329 -13.74 -24.00 10.65
CA PHE A 329 -12.81 -24.40 9.59
C PHE A 329 -11.44 -23.77 9.78
N ALA A 330 -11.37 -22.47 10.09
CA ALA A 330 -10.13 -21.78 10.42
C ALA A 330 -9.44 -22.43 11.63
N ASN A 331 -10.14 -22.60 12.75
CA ASN A 331 -9.57 -23.19 13.98
C ASN A 331 -8.99 -24.59 13.74
N SER A 332 -9.68 -25.44 12.97
CA SER A 332 -9.22 -26.79 12.64
C SER A 332 -7.91 -26.82 11.84
N LEU A 333 -7.62 -25.78 11.06
CA LEU A 333 -6.37 -25.64 10.30
C LEU A 333 -5.22 -25.12 11.16
N PHE A 334 -5.50 -24.37 12.22
CA PHE A 334 -4.48 -23.70 13.03
C PHE A 334 -3.99 -24.50 14.25
N GLU A 335 -4.78 -25.43 14.79
CA GLU A 335 -4.49 -25.99 16.12
C GLU A 335 -3.32 -26.99 16.18
N LYS A 336 -2.83 -27.58 15.08
CA LYS A 336 -1.78 -28.64 15.12
C LYS A 336 -0.77 -28.69 13.97
N SER A 337 -0.40 -27.57 13.35
CA SER A 337 0.88 -27.52 12.60
C SER A 337 2.03 -27.43 13.61
N PRO A 338 3.12 -28.21 13.51
CA PRO A 338 4.34 -28.00 14.30
C PRO A 338 5.06 -26.76 13.74
N ALA A 339 4.37 -25.63 13.77
CA ALA A 339 4.94 -24.34 13.44
C ALA A 339 5.78 -23.89 14.63
N ASP A 340 6.92 -23.29 14.32
CA ASP A 340 7.64 -22.42 15.24
C ASP A 340 6.61 -21.56 16.01
N GLU A 341 6.58 -21.66 17.34
CA GLU A 341 5.67 -20.90 18.21
C GLU A 341 5.69 -19.41 17.83
N ALA A 342 6.85 -18.92 17.39
CA ALA A 342 7.03 -17.56 16.90
C ALA A 342 6.28 -17.26 15.59
N ALA A 343 6.20 -18.21 14.65
CA ALA A 343 5.49 -18.04 13.38
C ALA A 343 3.97 -18.04 13.61
N THR A 344 3.45 -18.96 14.43
CA THR A 344 2.04 -18.99 14.84
C THR A 344 1.66 -17.70 15.56
N PHE A 345 2.51 -17.26 16.50
CA PHE A 345 2.32 -16.01 17.21
C PHE A 345 2.29 -14.80 16.26
N ARG A 346 3.23 -14.72 15.31
CA ARG A 346 3.31 -13.63 14.32
C ARG A 346 2.02 -13.51 13.51
N VAL A 347 1.48 -14.63 13.02
CA VAL A 347 0.20 -14.63 12.28
C VAL A 347 -0.95 -14.19 13.18
N ARG A 348 -1.05 -14.73 14.40
CA ARG A 348 -2.08 -14.31 15.38
C ARG A 348 -1.99 -12.81 15.67
N SER A 349 -0.78 -12.30 15.86
CA SER A 349 -0.50 -10.87 16.04
C SER A 349 -0.97 -10.03 14.87
N LEU A 350 -0.68 -10.42 13.63
CA LEU A 350 -1.14 -9.70 12.44
C LEU A 350 -2.67 -9.67 12.34
N VAL A 351 -3.35 -10.79 12.61
CA VAL A 351 -4.82 -10.86 12.60
C VAL A 351 -5.42 -9.94 13.68
N VAL A 352 -4.91 -10.02 14.91
CA VAL A 352 -5.40 -9.18 16.02
C VAL A 352 -5.13 -7.70 15.75
N ARG A 353 -3.96 -7.35 15.22
CA ARG A 353 -3.65 -5.97 14.80
C ARG A 353 -4.65 -5.46 13.78
N GLN A 354 -4.93 -6.22 12.72
CA GLN A 354 -5.94 -5.84 11.72
C GLN A 354 -7.32 -5.62 12.35
N GLN A 355 -7.76 -6.53 13.23
CA GLN A 355 -9.04 -6.40 13.92
C GLN A 355 -9.09 -5.17 14.84
N ILE A 356 -8.00 -4.84 15.53
CA ILE A 356 -7.87 -3.61 16.34
C ILE A 356 -8.01 -2.38 15.46
N LEU A 357 -7.31 -2.34 14.32
CA LEU A 357 -7.36 -1.20 13.40
C LEU A 357 -8.76 -1.02 12.78
N ASP A 358 -9.39 -2.11 12.33
CA ASP A 358 -10.75 -2.07 11.79
C ASP A 358 -11.78 -1.61 12.84
N ALA A 359 -11.65 -2.12 14.08
CA ALA A 359 -12.48 -1.68 15.18
C ALA A 359 -12.25 -0.20 15.49
N PHE A 360 -10.99 0.25 15.56
CA PHE A 360 -10.64 1.65 15.79
C PHE A 360 -11.27 2.59 14.74
N VAL A 361 -11.20 2.23 13.45
CA VAL A 361 -11.82 3.00 12.36
C VAL A 361 -13.34 3.05 12.51
N LYS A 362 -13.99 1.93 12.82
CA LYS A 362 -15.45 1.91 13.07
C LYS A 362 -15.84 2.80 14.25
N LEU A 363 -15.08 2.76 15.34
CA LEU A 363 -15.29 3.62 16.49
C LEU A 363 -15.03 5.11 16.17
N ALA A 364 -14.10 5.41 15.26
CA ALA A 364 -13.91 6.76 14.75
C ALA A 364 -15.07 7.25 13.86
N ALA A 365 -15.60 6.40 12.98
CA ALA A 365 -16.72 6.73 12.12
C ALA A 365 -18.03 6.93 12.92
N ASN A 366 -18.28 6.12 13.95
CA ASN A 366 -19.45 6.30 14.80
C ASN A 366 -19.43 7.65 15.55
N ARG A 367 -18.23 8.18 15.85
CA ARG A 367 -18.07 9.52 16.44
C ARG A 367 -18.38 10.65 15.45
N SER A 368 -18.29 10.43 14.13
CA SER A 368 -18.59 11.49 13.16
C SER A 368 -20.08 11.70 12.92
N ASN A 369 -20.89 10.69 13.20
CA ASN A 369 -22.31 10.68 12.84
C ASN A 369 -23.23 11.03 14.02
N ASN A 370 -22.69 11.28 15.22
CA ASN A 370 -23.50 11.67 16.37
C ASN A 370 -23.65 13.20 16.42
N PRO A 371 -24.82 13.77 16.09
CA PRO A 371 -25.05 15.22 16.12
C PRO A 371 -24.97 15.82 17.53
N ASP A 372 -25.19 15.02 18.59
CA ASP A 372 -25.11 15.49 19.98
C ASP A 372 -23.68 15.74 20.46
N PHE A 373 -22.67 15.26 19.73
CA PHE A 373 -21.27 15.67 19.94
C PHE A 373 -20.92 17.00 19.26
N GLY A 374 -21.87 17.61 18.52
CA GLY A 374 -21.76 18.93 17.90
C GLY A 374 -22.25 20.08 18.78
N THR A 375 -22.96 19.81 19.88
CA THR A 375 -23.30 20.81 20.90
C THR A 375 -22.35 20.63 22.08
N GLN A 376 -21.25 21.40 22.09
CA GLN A 376 -20.42 21.54 23.29
C GLN A 376 -21.31 21.95 24.48
N PRO A 377 -21.14 21.37 25.68
CA PRO A 377 -21.56 22.04 26.89
C PRO A 377 -20.75 23.33 27.00
N ASP A 378 -21.40 24.44 27.34
CA ASP A 378 -20.76 25.72 27.68
C ASP A 378 -19.63 25.50 28.69
N ILE A 379 -18.40 25.33 28.20
CA ILE A 379 -17.20 25.54 28.98
C ILE A 379 -16.99 27.06 28.93
N ALA A 380 -17.69 27.74 29.81
CA ALA A 380 -17.50 29.15 30.11
C ALA A 380 -16.13 29.37 30.79
N ASP A 381 -15.03 29.10 30.07
CA ASP A 381 -13.70 29.68 30.33
C ASP A 381 -12.69 29.47 29.18
N SER A 382 -13.13 29.42 27.90
CA SER A 382 -12.21 29.46 26.76
C SER A 382 -12.17 30.85 26.13
N SER A 383 -11.57 31.80 26.83
CA SER A 383 -11.22 33.14 26.32
C SER A 383 -10.02 33.11 25.35
N TYR A 384 -9.95 32.13 24.46
CA TYR A 384 -8.83 31.98 23.53
C TYR A 384 -9.31 31.47 22.16
N TYR A 385 -9.93 32.36 21.39
CA TYR A 385 -9.78 32.59 19.94
C TYR A 385 -10.78 33.69 19.55
N ASP A 386 -10.53 34.92 20.02
CA ASP A 386 -11.17 36.09 19.44
C ASP A 386 -10.16 36.77 18.52
N ILE A 387 -10.00 36.20 17.33
CA ILE A 387 -9.45 36.92 16.17
C ILE A 387 -10.67 37.12 15.28
N THR A 388 -11.27 38.30 15.40
CA THR A 388 -12.35 38.79 14.57
C THR A 388 -11.94 38.68 13.09
N ILE A 389 -12.51 37.68 12.41
CA ILE A 389 -12.49 37.60 10.95
C ILE A 389 -13.52 38.64 10.46
N PRO A 390 -13.16 39.58 9.56
CA PRO A 390 -14.09 40.59 9.09
C PRO A 390 -15.38 39.96 8.54
N GLU A 391 -16.53 40.46 8.99
CA GLU A 391 -17.89 39.93 8.77
C GLU A 391 -18.32 39.85 7.29
N GLU A 392 -17.56 40.42 6.36
CA GLU A 392 -17.86 40.38 4.93
C GLU A 392 -17.75 38.98 4.31
N ARG A 393 -17.04 38.03 4.93
CA ARG A 393 -16.96 36.62 4.45
C ARG A 393 -18.06 35.70 4.98
N THR A 394 -18.80 36.11 6.00
CA THR A 394 -19.84 35.29 6.63
C THR A 394 -21.17 35.38 5.87
N ALA A 395 -21.46 36.54 5.28
CA ALA A 395 -22.67 36.76 4.46
C ALA A 395 -22.71 35.88 3.20
N TRP A 396 -21.55 35.61 2.57
CA TRP A 396 -21.50 34.80 1.34
C TRP A 396 -21.68 33.29 1.58
N ARG A 397 -21.35 32.79 2.79
CA ARG A 397 -21.56 31.38 3.19
C ARG A 397 -22.97 31.10 3.70
N ALA A 398 -23.62 32.08 4.31
CA ALA A 398 -25.00 31.94 4.80
C ALA A 398 -26.00 31.79 3.64
N VAL A 399 -25.80 32.53 2.54
CA VAL A 399 -26.70 32.49 1.37
C VAL A 399 -26.61 31.14 0.63
N GLN A 400 -25.42 30.55 0.47
CA GLN A 400 -25.28 29.22 -0.18
C GLN A 400 -25.78 28.05 0.68
N THR A 401 -25.82 28.22 2.00
CA THR A 401 -26.29 27.17 2.93
C THR A 401 -27.82 27.17 3.01
N TYR A 402 -28.45 28.34 2.90
CA TYR A 402 -29.91 28.48 2.92
C TYR A 402 -30.58 27.87 1.67
N THR A 403 -30.01 28.07 0.48
CA THR A 403 -30.56 27.50 -0.77
C THR A 403 -30.40 25.97 -0.86
N ARG A 404 -29.44 25.38 -0.13
CA ARG A 404 -29.25 23.91 -0.08
C ARG A 404 -30.15 23.21 0.93
N LEU A 405 -30.60 23.89 1.98
CA LEU A 405 -31.48 23.32 3.00
C LEU A 405 -32.95 23.21 2.52
N GLU A 406 -33.39 24.10 1.64
CA GLU A 406 -34.77 24.16 1.16
C GLU A 406 -35.12 23.03 0.17
N SER A 407 -34.14 22.56 -0.62
CA SER A 407 -34.33 21.42 -1.54
C SER A 407 -34.26 20.04 -0.83
N ALA A 408 -33.55 19.98 0.30
CA ALA A 408 -33.41 18.75 1.09
C ALA A 408 -34.60 18.49 2.02
N SER A 409 -35.25 19.54 2.58
CA SER A 409 -36.41 19.38 3.46
C SER A 409 -37.65 18.88 2.71
N ALA A 410 -37.89 19.36 1.48
CA ALA A 410 -39.02 18.96 0.63
C ALA A 410 -38.94 17.49 0.15
N SER A 411 -37.76 16.89 0.22
CA SER A 411 -37.48 15.48 -0.09
C SER A 411 -37.66 14.57 1.13
N LEU A 412 -37.39 15.11 2.32
CA LEU A 412 -37.48 14.43 3.61
C LEU A 412 -38.92 14.38 4.13
N GLU A 413 -39.72 15.43 3.93
CA GLU A 413 -41.15 15.44 4.34
C GLU A 413 -41.98 14.38 3.60
N ARG A 414 -41.73 14.18 2.30
CA ARG A 414 -42.38 13.11 1.50
C ARG A 414 -41.98 11.70 1.96
N ALA A 415 -40.77 11.53 2.48
CA ALA A 415 -40.30 10.27 3.04
C ALA A 415 -40.87 10.00 4.46
N PHE A 416 -41.15 11.05 5.24
CA PHE A 416 -41.71 10.94 6.60
C PHE A 416 -43.22 10.65 6.63
N GLU A 417 -44.00 11.15 5.67
CA GLU A 417 -45.45 10.89 5.60
C GLU A 417 -45.80 9.44 5.24
N THR A 418 -44.90 8.76 4.51
CA THR A 418 -45.08 7.36 4.11
C THR A 418 -44.89 6.40 5.30
N SER A 419 -44.06 6.78 6.29
CA SER A 419 -43.77 5.96 7.48
C SER A 419 -44.78 6.10 8.63
N ARG A 420 -45.66 7.12 8.60
CA ARG A 420 -46.58 7.44 9.70
C ARG A 420 -47.90 6.64 9.69
N ARG A 421 -48.17 5.85 8.65
CA ARG A 421 -49.46 5.15 8.45
C ARG A 421 -49.53 3.69 8.92
N GLN A 422 -48.48 3.14 9.53
CA GLN A 422 -48.48 1.73 9.99
C GLN A 422 -48.14 1.61 11.48
N THR A 423 -49.04 2.05 12.35
CA THR A 423 -49.04 1.64 13.76
C THR A 423 -50.47 1.60 14.30
N THR A 424 -50.99 0.41 14.59
CA THR A 424 -51.88 0.17 15.74
C THR A 424 -51.78 -1.27 16.26
N ALA A 425 -51.55 -1.35 17.58
CA ALA A 425 -51.78 -2.43 18.56
C ALA A 425 -50.75 -3.58 18.78
N GLU A 426 -50.20 -3.58 20.01
CA GLU A 426 -49.32 -4.45 20.85
C GLU A 426 -49.43 -6.01 20.79
N PRO A 427 -48.64 -6.86 21.53
CA PRO A 427 -47.58 -6.64 22.55
C PRO A 427 -46.28 -7.52 22.46
N VAL A 428 -45.33 -7.27 23.39
CA VAL A 428 -44.06 -8.00 23.75
C VAL A 428 -42.85 -7.76 22.83
N ARG A 429 -41.80 -7.08 23.34
CA ARG A 429 -40.54 -6.82 22.62
C ARG A 429 -39.73 -8.13 22.38
N PRO A 430 -39.42 -8.50 21.13
CA PRO A 430 -38.44 -9.55 20.83
C PRO A 430 -37.02 -8.98 20.80
N VAL A 431 -36.04 -9.88 20.90
CA VAL A 431 -34.58 -9.66 20.83
C VAL A 431 -34.20 -8.69 19.70
N GLY A 432 -33.78 -7.46 20.05
CA GLY A 432 -33.44 -6.40 19.11
C GLY A 432 -31.94 -6.39 18.75
N GLU A 433 -31.65 -6.64 17.48
CA GLU A 433 -30.39 -6.41 16.74
C GLU A 433 -29.09 -6.94 17.34
N THR A 434 -28.98 -8.26 17.46
CA THR A 434 -27.68 -8.93 17.33
C THR A 434 -27.05 -8.55 16.00
N ILE A 435 -25.77 -8.14 16.02
CA ILE A 435 -24.96 -7.84 14.84
C ILE A 435 -25.04 -9.04 13.90
N ARG A 436 -25.80 -8.91 12.80
CA ARG A 436 -25.98 -9.97 11.80
C ARG A 436 -24.63 -10.27 11.17
N ARG A 437 -24.07 -11.44 11.48
CA ARG A 437 -22.77 -11.89 10.95
C ARG A 437 -23.00 -12.52 9.59
N LYS A 438 -22.49 -11.87 8.55
CA LYS A 438 -22.37 -12.49 7.22
C LYS A 438 -21.02 -13.20 7.12
N PRO A 439 -20.93 -14.32 6.38
CA PRO A 439 -19.64 -14.91 6.06
C PRO A 439 -18.74 -13.87 5.37
N LYS A 440 -17.45 -13.88 5.69
CA LYS A 440 -16.48 -12.89 5.17
C LYS A 440 -15.52 -13.48 4.14
N THR A 441 -15.53 -14.79 3.99
CA THR A 441 -14.61 -15.53 3.14
C THR A 441 -15.37 -16.21 2.00
N ALA A 442 -14.65 -16.51 0.92
CA ALA A 442 -15.20 -17.30 -0.18
C ALA A 442 -15.67 -18.70 0.28
N THR A 443 -15.07 -19.25 1.34
CA THR A 443 -15.42 -20.54 1.92
C THR A 443 -16.79 -20.51 2.61
N GLY A 444 -17.07 -19.48 3.43
CA GLY A 444 -18.37 -19.33 4.08
C GLY A 444 -19.49 -18.99 3.09
N GLU A 445 -19.23 -18.14 2.10
CA GLU A 445 -20.20 -17.86 1.03
C GLU A 445 -20.52 -19.12 0.20
N ALA A 446 -19.52 -19.96 -0.08
CA ALA A 446 -19.72 -21.24 -0.76
C ALA A 446 -20.53 -22.23 0.09
N PHE A 447 -20.25 -22.31 1.39
CA PHE A 447 -21.03 -23.11 2.34
C PHE A 447 -22.49 -22.64 2.40
N LYS A 448 -22.71 -21.32 2.51
CA LYS A 448 -24.04 -20.70 2.51
C LYS A 448 -24.84 -21.07 1.26
N ALA A 449 -24.23 -20.88 0.08
CA ALA A 449 -24.86 -21.19 -1.20
C ALA A 449 -25.23 -22.67 -1.32
N ARG A 450 -24.38 -23.56 -0.80
CA ARG A 450 -24.61 -25.01 -0.83
C ARG A 450 -25.70 -25.44 0.16
N MET A 451 -25.67 -24.95 1.40
CA MET A 451 -26.74 -25.16 2.39
C MET A 451 -28.11 -24.72 1.86
N ARG A 452 -28.16 -23.56 1.18
CA ARG A 452 -29.39 -23.06 0.55
C ARG A 452 -29.92 -24.00 -0.54
N ARG A 453 -29.03 -24.41 -1.46
CA ARG A 453 -29.38 -25.19 -2.65
C ARG A 453 -29.67 -26.66 -2.34
N ASP A 454 -28.89 -27.27 -1.46
CA ASP A 454 -28.87 -28.72 -1.27
C ASP A 454 -29.63 -29.16 -0.01
N PHE A 455 -29.92 -28.26 0.93
CA PHE A 455 -30.60 -28.61 2.19
C PHE A 455 -31.87 -27.80 2.42
N ALA A 456 -31.78 -26.47 2.52
CA ALA A 456 -32.92 -25.62 2.91
C ALA A 456 -34.09 -25.65 1.92
N THR A 457 -33.83 -25.91 0.64
CA THR A 457 -34.86 -25.97 -0.42
C THR A 457 -35.45 -27.37 -0.65
N GLN A 458 -34.76 -28.42 -0.20
CA GLN A 458 -35.10 -29.81 -0.54
C GLN A 458 -36.11 -30.44 0.42
N SER A 459 -36.11 -30.05 1.70
CA SER A 459 -37.02 -30.61 2.71
C SER A 459 -37.38 -29.61 3.80
N ASP A 460 -38.66 -29.26 3.90
CA ASP A 460 -39.21 -28.38 4.93
C ASP A 460 -39.02 -28.92 6.37
N ILE A 461 -39.22 -30.23 6.55
CA ILE A 461 -39.15 -30.90 7.85
C ILE A 461 -37.72 -30.84 8.40
N LEU A 462 -36.75 -31.30 7.61
CA LEU A 462 -35.33 -31.29 7.96
C LEU A 462 -34.79 -29.87 8.21
N TRP A 463 -35.15 -28.90 7.37
CA TRP A 463 -34.70 -27.52 7.55
C TRP A 463 -35.27 -26.91 8.84
N THR A 464 -36.56 -27.15 9.13
CA THR A 464 -37.20 -26.68 10.36
C THR A 464 -36.54 -27.30 11.60
N GLN A 465 -36.19 -28.59 11.53
CA GLN A 465 -35.46 -29.27 12.60
C GLN A 465 -34.04 -28.70 12.79
N ALA A 466 -33.29 -28.47 11.71
CA ALA A 466 -31.95 -27.89 11.78
C ALA A 466 -31.96 -26.46 12.36
N LYS A 467 -32.93 -25.63 11.97
CA LYS A 467 -33.13 -24.30 12.57
C LYS A 467 -33.42 -24.39 14.06
N LYS A 468 -34.24 -25.34 14.48
CA LYS A 468 -34.55 -25.58 15.90
C LYS A 468 -33.30 -25.98 16.68
N ASN A 469 -32.50 -26.91 16.15
CA ASN A 469 -31.27 -27.37 16.79
C ASN A 469 -30.22 -26.24 16.88
N PHE A 470 -30.08 -25.43 15.83
CA PHE A 470 -29.19 -24.28 15.82
C PHE A 470 -29.62 -23.17 16.78
N ALA A 471 -30.92 -22.85 16.82
CA ALA A 471 -31.47 -21.89 17.76
C ALA A 471 -31.29 -22.36 19.21
N ALA A 472 -31.49 -23.65 19.50
CA ALA A 472 -31.25 -24.24 20.81
C ALA A 472 -29.78 -24.12 21.23
N TYR A 473 -28.84 -24.37 20.32
CA TYR A 473 -27.42 -24.17 20.57
C TYR A 473 -27.03 -22.70 20.80
N LYS A 474 -27.58 -21.77 20.02
CA LYS A 474 -27.34 -20.33 20.28
C LYS A 474 -27.91 -19.90 21.63
N ALA A 475 -29.06 -20.44 22.04
CA ALA A 475 -29.65 -20.19 23.34
C ALA A 475 -28.81 -20.75 24.50
N SER A 476 -28.13 -21.90 24.33
CA SER A 476 -27.31 -22.51 25.39
C SER A 476 -26.07 -21.68 25.75
N PHE A 477 -25.60 -20.76 24.89
CA PHE A 477 -24.55 -19.79 25.26
C PHE A 477 -25.02 -18.69 26.21
N HIS A 478 -26.33 -18.58 26.42
CA HIS A 478 -26.96 -17.61 27.32
C HIS A 478 -27.45 -18.26 28.62
N GLU A 479 -27.33 -19.58 28.76
CA GLU A 479 -27.63 -20.30 30.00
C GLU A 479 -26.35 -20.47 30.84
N THR A 480 -26.42 -20.10 32.12
CA THR A 480 -25.32 -20.28 33.07
C THR A 480 -25.15 -21.77 33.40
N ILE A 481 -23.97 -22.33 33.14
CA ILE A 481 -23.63 -23.72 33.45
C ILE A 481 -23.66 -23.96 34.98
N PRO A 482 -24.45 -24.93 35.50
CA PRO A 482 -24.43 -25.27 36.91
C PRO A 482 -23.09 -25.90 37.32
N LEU A 483 -22.52 -25.42 38.43
CA LEU A 483 -21.14 -25.64 38.90
C LEU A 483 -20.68 -27.11 38.97
N HIS A 484 -21.61 -28.07 39.06
CA HIS A 484 -21.30 -29.50 39.11
C HIS A 484 -20.88 -30.09 37.75
N ASP A 485 -21.38 -29.55 36.63
CA ASP A 485 -21.04 -30.02 35.27
C ASP A 485 -19.64 -29.55 34.82
N LEU A 486 -19.19 -28.41 35.35
CA LEU A 486 -17.85 -27.87 35.14
C LEU A 486 -16.75 -28.81 35.68
N ARG A 487 -17.06 -29.53 36.77
CA ARG A 487 -16.11 -30.39 37.48
C ARG A 487 -15.90 -31.74 36.79
N GLY A 488 -16.93 -32.23 36.09
CA GLY A 488 -16.87 -33.48 35.32
C GLY A 488 -16.07 -33.33 34.02
N ARG A 489 -16.21 -32.22 33.29
CA ARG A 489 -15.49 -32.00 32.02
C ARG A 489 -13.99 -31.73 32.21
N LEU A 490 -13.59 -31.04 33.29
CA LEU A 490 -12.18 -30.76 33.60
C LEU A 490 -11.35 -32.00 33.99
N PHE A 491 -11.98 -33.08 34.46
CA PHE A 491 -11.26 -34.26 34.94
C PHE A 491 -10.98 -35.30 33.85
N THR A 492 -11.81 -35.37 32.82
CA THR A 492 -11.71 -36.39 31.76
C THR A 492 -10.73 -35.99 30.65
N GLU A 493 -10.59 -34.70 30.33
CA GLU A 493 -9.65 -34.22 29.31
C GLU A 493 -8.19 -34.15 29.80
N ALA A 494 -7.98 -34.05 31.12
CA ALA A 494 -6.65 -33.83 31.69
C ALA A 494 -5.80 -35.11 31.85
N ILE A 495 -6.40 -36.30 31.87
CA ILE A 495 -5.70 -37.55 32.24
C ILE A 495 -5.50 -38.52 31.05
N GLY A 496 -6.24 -38.36 29.94
CA GLY A 496 -6.15 -39.25 28.78
C GLY A 496 -4.87 -39.16 27.94
N LYS A 497 -3.97 -38.19 28.19
CA LYS A 497 -2.76 -37.95 27.37
C LYS A 497 -1.44 -38.40 28.00
N ILE A 498 -1.45 -39.10 29.14
CA ILE A 498 -0.23 -39.37 29.93
C ILE A 498 0.39 -40.78 29.69
N ILE A 499 -0.15 -41.67 28.85
CA ILE A 499 0.43 -43.02 28.71
C ILE A 499 0.54 -43.47 27.24
N GLU A 500 1.72 -43.25 26.62
CA GLU A 500 2.59 -44.29 26.03
C GLU A 500 3.87 -43.70 25.37
N PRO A 501 5.08 -44.30 25.53
CA PRO A 501 6.36 -43.74 25.07
C PRO A 501 7.08 -44.51 23.93
N ASP A 502 8.05 -43.79 23.33
CA ASP A 502 9.23 -44.21 22.53
C ASP A 502 9.12 -44.73 21.08
N PHE A 503 9.72 -43.96 20.14
CA PHE A 503 10.69 -44.42 19.12
C PHE A 503 11.41 -43.22 18.47
N LYS A 504 12.72 -43.08 18.69
CA LYS A 504 13.61 -42.11 18.01
C LYS A 504 14.46 -42.84 16.97
N LEU A 505 14.44 -42.41 15.71
CA LEU A 505 15.49 -42.72 14.72
C LEU A 505 15.65 -41.56 13.70
N VAL A 506 16.86 -40.98 13.72
CA VAL A 506 17.62 -40.23 12.69
C VAL A 506 16.91 -39.10 11.91
N GLN A 507 17.22 -37.84 12.27
CA GLN A 507 16.98 -36.64 11.47
C GLN A 507 18.17 -36.37 10.54
N ASN A 508 17.91 -36.08 9.26
CA ASN A 508 18.91 -35.69 8.27
C ASN A 508 18.45 -34.38 7.59
N GLU A 509 19.23 -33.30 7.76
CA GLU A 509 18.92 -31.91 7.39
C GLU A 509 18.61 -31.67 5.90
N THR A 510 18.97 -32.61 5.02
CA THR A 510 18.75 -32.49 3.58
C THR A 510 17.31 -32.82 3.15
N ILE A 511 16.55 -33.53 4.00
CA ILE A 511 15.18 -33.98 3.70
C ILE A 511 14.16 -32.86 3.96
N ASP A 512 14.38 -32.03 4.99
CA ASP A 512 13.49 -30.89 5.32
C ASP A 512 13.49 -29.79 4.25
N LYS A 513 14.61 -29.64 3.52
CA LYS A 513 14.72 -28.66 2.43
C LYS A 513 13.97 -29.11 1.16
N ILE A 514 13.93 -30.41 0.89
CA ILE A 514 13.22 -31.02 -0.25
C ILE A 514 11.70 -31.05 -0.01
N ILE A 515 11.26 -31.14 1.25
CA ILE A 515 9.84 -31.15 1.64
C ILE A 515 9.23 -29.75 1.58
N ASN A 516 9.94 -28.70 2.00
CA ASN A 516 9.41 -27.33 2.01
C ASN A 516 9.22 -26.73 0.61
N ASP A 517 10.05 -27.11 -0.37
CA ASP A 517 9.89 -26.64 -1.75
C ASP A 517 8.72 -27.36 -2.47
N LEU A 518 8.24 -28.50 -1.95
CA LEU A 518 7.25 -29.39 -2.58
C LEU A 518 5.78 -28.93 -2.47
N VAL A 519 5.44 -27.96 -1.60
CA VAL A 519 4.08 -27.76 -1.03
C VAL A 519 3.29 -26.56 -1.62
N GLY A 520 3.88 -25.78 -2.53
CA GLY A 520 3.35 -24.45 -2.91
C GLY A 520 2.16 -24.36 -3.91
N GLU A 521 1.82 -25.40 -4.69
CA GLU A 521 0.92 -25.20 -5.87
C GLU A 521 -0.31 -26.12 -5.98
N ALA A 522 -0.47 -27.16 -5.15
CA ALA A 522 -1.60 -28.11 -5.21
C ALA A 522 -2.85 -27.69 -4.39
N GLN A 523 -2.87 -26.48 -3.84
CA GLN A 523 -3.72 -26.15 -2.68
C GLN A 523 -5.20 -25.87 -3.01
N GLY A 524 -5.58 -25.54 -4.24
CA GLY A 524 -6.95 -25.09 -4.54
C GLY A 524 -8.02 -26.20 -4.56
N GLU A 525 -7.80 -27.28 -5.32
CA GLU A 525 -8.85 -28.27 -5.58
C GLU A 525 -8.97 -29.32 -4.47
N LEU A 526 -7.85 -29.68 -3.84
CA LEU A 526 -7.83 -30.65 -2.73
C LEU A 526 -8.48 -30.05 -1.47
N ILE A 527 -8.18 -28.78 -1.17
CA ILE A 527 -8.84 -28.03 -0.08
C ILE A 527 -10.32 -27.86 -0.39
N LYS A 528 -10.69 -27.59 -1.66
CA LYS A 528 -12.09 -27.53 -2.08
C LYS A 528 -12.81 -28.87 -1.87
N LYS A 529 -12.23 -30.00 -2.28
CA LYS A 529 -12.84 -31.34 -2.09
C LYS A 529 -12.91 -31.73 -0.60
N ALA A 530 -11.93 -31.32 0.21
CA ALA A 530 -11.93 -31.52 1.66
C ALA A 530 -13.04 -30.71 2.34
N ASN A 531 -13.13 -29.43 1.99
CA ASN A 531 -14.19 -28.53 2.42
C ASN A 531 -15.57 -29.03 1.98
N ASP A 532 -15.68 -29.53 0.75
CA ASP A 532 -16.91 -30.09 0.20
C ASP A 532 -17.35 -31.33 0.99
N LYS A 533 -16.41 -32.21 1.34
CA LYS A 533 -16.68 -33.41 2.14
C LYS A 533 -17.19 -33.03 3.52
N LEU A 534 -16.46 -32.15 4.22
CA LEU A 534 -16.83 -31.66 5.54
C LEU A 534 -18.21 -30.97 5.50
N THR A 535 -18.48 -30.19 4.46
CA THR A 535 -19.79 -29.55 4.26
C THR A 535 -20.91 -30.60 4.18
N TYR A 536 -20.73 -31.68 3.41
CA TYR A 536 -21.74 -32.75 3.30
C TYR A 536 -21.88 -33.58 4.57
N GLU A 537 -20.79 -33.88 5.29
CA GLU A 537 -20.85 -34.56 6.60
C GLU A 537 -21.59 -33.69 7.64
N PHE A 538 -21.33 -32.39 7.65
CA PHE A 538 -22.03 -31.43 8.50
C PHE A 538 -23.53 -31.37 8.19
N MET A 539 -23.88 -31.30 6.89
CA MET A 539 -25.27 -31.32 6.42
C MET A 539 -25.99 -32.63 6.73
N ASP A 540 -25.32 -33.78 6.59
CA ASP A 540 -25.84 -35.11 6.89
C ASP A 540 -26.14 -35.29 8.39
N MET A 541 -25.25 -34.84 9.28
CA MET A 541 -25.50 -34.87 10.72
C MET A 541 -26.68 -33.97 11.12
N MET A 542 -26.79 -32.78 10.51
CA MET A 542 -27.97 -31.93 10.70
C MET A 542 -29.26 -32.59 10.17
N ALA A 543 -29.19 -33.24 9.01
CA ALA A 543 -30.32 -33.95 8.42
C ALA A 543 -30.77 -35.15 9.28
N LYS A 544 -29.84 -35.83 9.94
CA LYS A 544 -30.13 -36.91 10.92
C LYS A 544 -30.68 -36.38 12.25
N GLY A 545 -30.75 -35.06 12.43
CA GLY A 545 -31.29 -34.41 13.61
C GLY A 545 -30.32 -34.38 14.79
N GLU A 546 -29.02 -34.59 14.57
CA GLU A 546 -28.01 -34.48 15.63
C GLU A 546 -28.01 -33.08 16.26
N ALA A 547 -27.71 -33.01 17.56
CA ALA A 547 -27.65 -31.74 18.27
C ALA A 547 -26.47 -30.91 17.73
N TYR A 548 -26.69 -29.62 17.48
CA TYR A 548 -25.68 -28.77 16.86
C TYR A 548 -24.39 -28.66 17.70
N GLU A 549 -24.49 -28.75 19.04
CA GLU A 549 -23.31 -28.83 19.93
C GLU A 549 -22.45 -30.05 19.64
N ASP A 550 -23.05 -31.23 19.41
CA ASP A 550 -22.33 -32.47 19.14
C ASP A 550 -21.69 -32.43 17.75
N ILE A 551 -22.35 -31.80 16.78
CA ILE A 551 -21.80 -31.54 15.45
C ILE A 551 -20.55 -30.66 15.56
N VAL A 552 -20.61 -29.56 16.32
CA VAL A 552 -19.48 -28.66 16.56
C VAL A 552 -18.36 -29.36 17.32
N ARG A 553 -18.69 -30.13 18.37
CA ARG A 553 -17.70 -30.88 19.16
C ARG A 553 -16.98 -31.90 18.29
N ARG A 554 -17.71 -32.68 17.49
CA ARG A 554 -17.12 -33.65 16.56
C ARG A 554 -16.21 -32.98 15.52
N PHE A 555 -16.56 -31.78 15.06
CA PHE A 555 -15.72 -31.01 14.15
C PHE A 555 -14.42 -30.49 14.79
N ASN A 556 -14.47 -30.13 16.07
CA ASN A 556 -13.27 -29.75 16.83
C ASN A 556 -12.42 -30.97 17.22
N ASP A 557 -13.05 -32.13 17.45
CA ASP A 557 -12.38 -33.37 17.85
C ASP A 557 -11.74 -34.11 16.67
N LEU A 558 -12.17 -33.85 15.43
CA LEU A 558 -11.59 -34.44 14.21
C LEU A 558 -10.10 -34.08 14.10
N THR A 559 -9.21 -34.99 14.51
CA THR A 559 -7.77 -34.81 14.25
C THR A 559 -7.49 -34.93 12.75
N PRO A 560 -6.50 -34.20 12.19
CA PRO A 560 -6.06 -34.41 10.80
C PRO A 560 -5.74 -35.89 10.50
N SER A 561 -5.35 -36.68 11.52
CA SER A 561 -5.11 -38.12 11.44
C SER A 561 -6.36 -39.00 11.38
N GLU A 562 -7.49 -38.56 11.94
CA GLU A 562 -8.77 -39.30 11.89
C GLU A 562 -9.56 -38.97 10.63
N THR A 563 -9.43 -37.75 10.10
CA THR A 563 -9.97 -37.41 8.77
C THR A 563 -9.21 -38.10 7.64
N PHE A 564 -7.95 -38.48 7.87
CA PHE A 564 -7.04 -39.10 6.90
C PHE A 564 -6.32 -40.32 7.48
N GLY A 565 -6.96 -41.49 7.39
CA GLY A 565 -6.59 -42.69 8.13
C GLY A 565 -5.11 -43.13 8.08
N GLY A 566 -4.64 -43.60 9.24
CA GLY A 566 -3.44 -44.43 9.45
C GLY A 566 -2.22 -43.70 10.01
N ASN A 567 -1.69 -44.17 11.13
CA ASN A 567 -0.56 -43.58 11.90
C ASN A 567 0.72 -43.29 11.10
N HIS A 568 0.92 -43.92 9.94
CA HIS A 568 2.05 -43.62 9.05
C HIS A 568 1.79 -42.36 8.19
N ARG A 569 0.53 -42.08 7.83
CA ARG A 569 0.10 -40.88 7.09
C ARG A 569 -0.07 -39.66 7.98
N ALA A 570 -0.39 -39.85 9.27
CA ALA A 570 -0.38 -38.78 10.25
C ALA A 570 1.04 -38.19 10.45
N ALA A 571 2.08 -39.03 10.35
CA ALA A 571 3.48 -38.58 10.35
C ALA A 571 3.82 -37.83 9.06
N THR A 572 3.37 -38.32 7.90
CA THR A 572 3.54 -37.63 6.61
C THR A 572 2.75 -36.30 6.53
N MET A 573 1.56 -36.22 7.13
CA MET A 573 0.76 -34.99 7.25
C MET A 573 1.30 -34.05 8.32
N ARG A 574 1.89 -34.51 9.43
CA ARG A 574 2.66 -33.61 10.31
C ARG A 574 3.86 -32.98 9.58
N SER A 575 4.35 -33.61 8.51
CA SER A 575 5.31 -33.03 7.56
C SER A 575 4.69 -32.36 6.31
N SER A 576 3.36 -32.38 6.12
CA SER A 576 2.69 -31.82 4.92
C SER A 576 1.41 -30.98 5.15
N VAL A 577 0.96 -30.80 6.41
CA VAL A 577 0.33 -29.54 6.81
C VAL A 577 1.38 -28.49 6.48
N PRO A 578 1.07 -27.44 5.68
CA PRO A 578 2.05 -26.43 5.41
C PRO A 578 2.55 -25.95 6.77
N LYS A 579 3.84 -26.16 7.04
CA LYS A 579 4.55 -25.06 7.67
C LYS A 579 4.19 -23.91 6.74
N LEU A 580 3.33 -22.98 7.20
CA LEU A 580 3.25 -21.66 6.60
C LEU A 580 4.70 -21.36 6.22
N PRO A 581 5.03 -21.17 4.92
CA PRO A 581 6.42 -21.02 4.51
C PRO A 581 7.05 -20.11 5.54
N ALA A 582 8.18 -20.48 6.15
CA ALA A 582 8.71 -19.66 7.25
C ALA A 582 8.76 -18.17 6.81
N GLY A 583 8.96 -17.96 5.50
CA GLY A 583 8.86 -16.67 4.83
C GLY A 583 7.47 -16.11 4.44
N LEU A 584 6.32 -16.78 4.55
CA LEU A 584 5.00 -16.20 4.22
C LEU A 584 4.48 -15.30 5.34
N ALA A 585 4.59 -15.75 6.59
CA ALA A 585 4.31 -14.90 7.73
C ALA A 585 5.26 -13.69 7.73
N ASP A 586 6.53 -13.93 7.42
CA ASP A 586 7.53 -12.86 7.26
C ASP A 586 7.20 -11.97 6.06
N ALA A 587 6.82 -12.51 4.90
CA ALA A 587 6.46 -11.71 3.72
C ALA A 587 5.20 -10.86 3.95
N ILE A 588 4.18 -11.37 4.65
CA ILE A 588 3.00 -10.58 5.00
C ILE A 588 3.39 -9.50 6.01
N ALA A 589 4.18 -9.83 7.04
CA ALA A 589 4.65 -8.87 8.03
C ALA A 589 5.56 -7.78 7.40
N ASP A 590 6.38 -8.16 6.42
CA ASP A 590 7.41 -7.32 5.81
C ASP A 590 6.91 -6.53 4.59
N HIS A 591 5.79 -6.92 3.97
CA HIS A 591 5.28 -6.23 2.77
C HIS A 591 3.88 -5.64 2.95
N HIS A 592 3.02 -6.29 3.74
CA HIS A 592 1.62 -5.87 3.93
C HIS A 592 1.16 -5.92 5.39
N PRO A 593 1.91 -5.31 6.33
CA PRO A 593 1.44 -5.23 7.70
C PRO A 593 0.13 -4.42 7.77
N PRO A 594 -0.77 -4.76 8.70
CA PRO A 594 -1.93 -3.93 9.03
C PRO A 594 -1.50 -2.48 9.29
N SER A 595 -2.18 -1.53 8.65
CA SER A 595 -1.94 -0.10 8.86
C SER A 595 -3.22 0.70 8.68
N LEU A 596 -3.38 1.77 9.46
CA LEU A 596 -4.46 2.72 9.31
C LEU A 596 -4.23 3.54 8.03
N LYS A 597 -5.27 3.60 7.20
CA LYS A 597 -5.32 4.58 6.12
C LYS A 597 -5.57 5.95 6.73
N PRO A 598 -4.82 7.00 6.34
CA PRO A 598 -5.12 8.35 6.78
C PRO A 598 -6.52 8.73 6.30
N ASN A 599 -7.30 9.36 7.19
CA ASN A 599 -8.51 10.07 6.80
C ASN A 599 -8.12 11.36 6.07
N ALA A 600 -7.45 11.25 4.93
CA ALA A 600 -7.18 12.39 4.08
C ALA A 600 -8.52 12.82 3.47
N ARG A 601 -8.88 14.09 3.65
CA ARG A 601 -9.91 14.68 2.78
C ARG A 601 -9.40 14.52 1.35
N PRO A 602 -10.24 14.06 0.40
CA PRO A 602 -9.83 14.01 -0.99
C PRO A 602 -9.52 15.43 -1.45
N VAL A 603 -8.23 15.79 -1.45
CA VAL A 603 -7.77 16.99 -2.12
C VAL A 603 -7.88 16.67 -3.60
N ASN A 604 -8.69 17.45 -4.33
CA ASN A 604 -8.83 17.30 -5.77
C ASN A 604 -7.43 17.51 -6.39
N ALA A 605 -6.76 16.39 -6.70
CA ALA A 605 -5.37 16.39 -7.15
C ALA A 605 -5.22 17.20 -8.43
N THR A 606 -6.25 17.18 -9.30
CA THR A 606 -6.32 17.99 -10.52
C THR A 606 -6.37 19.48 -10.20
N ALA A 607 -7.21 19.91 -9.25
CA ALA A 607 -7.28 21.32 -8.86
C ALA A 607 -6.00 21.80 -8.16
N ALA A 608 -5.34 20.92 -7.39
CA ALA A 608 -4.05 21.22 -6.78
C ALA A 608 -2.92 21.31 -7.82
N GLU A 609 -2.92 20.41 -8.81
CA GLU A 609 -1.99 20.44 -9.93
C GLU A 609 -2.18 21.70 -10.78
N GLU A 610 -3.44 22.07 -11.07
CA GLU A 610 -3.79 23.27 -11.82
C GLU A 610 -3.44 24.55 -11.05
N ALA A 611 -3.69 24.59 -9.74
CA ALA A 611 -3.23 25.69 -8.89
C ALA A 611 -1.69 25.78 -8.85
N LEU A 612 -0.98 24.65 -8.81
CA LEU A 612 0.48 24.62 -8.84
C LEU A 612 1.06 25.02 -10.21
N LYS A 613 0.41 24.65 -11.31
CA LYS A 613 0.75 25.10 -12.67
C LYS A 613 0.51 26.61 -12.83
N ASN A 614 -0.57 27.13 -12.27
CA ASN A 614 -0.94 28.55 -12.35
C ASN A 614 -0.09 29.44 -11.42
N LEU A 615 0.40 28.90 -10.30
CA LEU A 615 1.29 29.62 -9.37
C LEU A 615 2.74 29.72 -9.86
N GLY A 616 3.15 28.91 -10.84
CA GLY A 616 4.52 28.90 -11.33
C GLY A 616 4.58 28.72 -12.83
N GLY A 617 4.78 29.81 -13.58
CA GLY A 617 5.30 29.77 -14.95
C GLY A 617 6.75 29.25 -15.04
N GLY A 618 7.14 28.32 -14.15
CA GLY A 618 8.45 27.71 -14.00
C GLY A 618 8.34 26.24 -13.62
N THR A 619 9.42 25.50 -13.83
CA THR A 619 9.53 24.04 -13.62
C THR A 619 9.00 23.62 -12.24
N LEU A 620 7.91 22.83 -12.24
CA LEU A 620 7.39 22.14 -11.05
C LEU A 620 8.50 21.27 -10.46
N ASN A 621 8.98 21.60 -9.25
CA ASN A 621 10.00 20.84 -8.56
C ASN A 621 9.41 20.12 -7.33
N GLU A 622 10.14 19.17 -6.73
CA GLU A 622 9.64 18.44 -5.55
C GLU A 622 9.19 19.35 -4.40
N ARG A 623 9.76 20.58 -4.30
CA ARG A 623 9.39 21.56 -3.25
C ARG A 623 7.96 22.08 -3.42
N THR A 624 7.44 22.23 -4.65
CA THR A 624 6.06 22.70 -4.86
C THR A 624 5.02 21.64 -4.45
N THR A 625 5.35 20.35 -4.55
CA THR A 625 4.47 19.27 -4.08
C THR A 625 4.36 19.19 -2.55
N ALA A 626 5.20 19.93 -1.82
CA ALA A 626 5.32 19.76 -0.38
C ALA A 626 4.05 20.15 0.39
N ALA A 627 3.24 21.06 -0.17
CA ALA A 627 1.96 21.48 0.41
C ALA A 627 0.90 20.37 0.41
N LEU A 628 1.04 19.43 -0.53
CA LEU A 628 0.13 18.30 -0.72
C LEU A 628 0.58 17.06 0.06
N ASN A 629 1.74 17.12 0.73
CA ASN A 629 2.22 16.01 1.52
C ASN A 629 1.22 15.66 2.62
N SER A 630 0.89 14.38 2.65
CA SER A 630 0.19 13.68 3.70
C SER A 630 1.18 12.85 4.51
N TYR A 631 0.71 12.27 5.61
CA TYR A 631 1.52 11.36 6.41
C TYR A 631 2.03 10.15 5.60
N GLU A 632 1.23 9.62 4.66
CA GLU A 632 1.60 8.46 3.86
C GLU A 632 2.71 8.72 2.83
N ASP A 633 2.93 9.99 2.44
CA ASP A 633 3.98 10.35 1.48
C ASP A 633 5.39 10.06 2.01
N PHE A 634 5.57 10.17 3.33
CA PHE A 634 6.87 9.93 3.97
C PHE A 634 6.87 8.66 4.83
N PHE A 635 5.69 8.28 5.34
CA PHE A 635 5.51 7.15 6.25
C PHE A 635 4.44 6.18 5.73
N PRO A 636 4.67 5.56 4.57
CA PRO A 636 3.68 4.67 3.97
C PRO A 636 3.39 3.48 4.88
N GLY A 637 2.09 3.20 5.04
CA GLY A 637 1.58 2.06 5.80
C GLY A 637 1.83 0.75 5.07
N GLN A 638 1.84 0.78 3.74
CA GLN A 638 2.07 -0.37 2.86
C GLN A 638 2.95 0.05 1.69
N ILE A 639 3.68 -0.89 1.10
CA ILE A 639 4.44 -0.61 -0.12
C ILE A 639 3.47 -0.12 -1.20
N GLY A 640 3.78 1.03 -1.78
CA GLY A 640 3.01 1.74 -2.81
C GLY A 640 1.99 2.74 -2.27
N SER A 641 1.73 2.83 -0.95
CA SER A 641 0.71 3.77 -0.45
C SER A 641 1.11 5.24 -0.65
N ASP A 642 2.40 5.55 -0.57
CA ASP A 642 2.99 6.86 -0.87
C ASP A 642 2.71 7.29 -2.32
N SER A 643 2.70 6.37 -3.29
CA SER A 643 2.37 6.68 -4.69
C SER A 643 0.88 6.98 -4.93
N ARG A 644 0.00 6.62 -3.97
CA ARG A 644 -1.46 6.78 -4.09
C ARG A 644 -1.98 8.10 -3.52
N THR A 645 -1.15 8.82 -2.76
CA THR A 645 -1.47 10.13 -2.20
C THR A 645 -1.58 11.19 -3.30
N SER A 646 -2.13 12.36 -3.00
CA SER A 646 -2.18 13.46 -3.97
C SER A 646 -0.78 13.96 -4.37
N ALA A 647 0.16 14.05 -3.43
CA ALA A 647 1.54 14.41 -3.72
C ALA A 647 2.29 13.32 -4.50
N GLY A 648 2.11 12.05 -4.15
CA GLY A 648 2.70 10.91 -4.85
C GLY A 648 2.22 10.78 -6.29
N LYS A 649 0.92 10.94 -6.53
CA LYS A 649 0.33 10.96 -7.88
C LYS A 649 0.91 12.11 -8.72
N LEU A 650 1.02 13.30 -8.12
CA LEU A 650 1.61 14.47 -8.79
C LEU A 650 3.11 14.27 -9.07
N ARG A 651 3.88 13.68 -8.13
CA ARG A 651 5.28 13.35 -8.40
C ARG A 651 5.42 12.30 -9.50
N ALA A 652 4.57 11.30 -9.51
CA ALA A 652 4.55 10.28 -10.56
C ALA A 652 4.21 10.89 -11.92
N SER A 653 3.24 11.81 -12.01
CA SER A 653 2.93 12.51 -13.26
C SER A 653 4.12 13.37 -13.73
N LEU A 654 4.74 14.14 -12.82
CA LEU A 654 5.93 14.95 -13.13
C LEU A 654 7.12 14.12 -13.62
N LEU A 655 7.38 12.96 -13.00
CA LEU A 655 8.50 12.08 -13.36
C LEU A 655 8.24 11.29 -14.65
N SER A 656 6.98 11.03 -14.99
CA SER A 656 6.62 10.25 -16.17
C SER A 656 6.81 11.00 -17.48
N GLY A 657 6.87 12.34 -17.45
CA GLY A 657 7.01 13.17 -18.66
C GLY A 657 5.89 12.98 -19.69
N THR A 658 4.80 12.30 -19.33
CA THR A 658 3.64 12.07 -20.20
C THR A 658 2.55 13.08 -19.89
N ASP A 659 2.11 13.82 -20.90
CA ASP A 659 1.20 14.97 -20.79
C ASP A 659 -0.24 14.64 -20.35
N THR A 660 -0.58 13.40 -19.99
CA THR A 660 -1.96 13.03 -19.63
C THR A 660 -2.06 12.10 -18.40
N PRO A 661 -2.67 12.56 -17.28
CA PRO A 661 -2.89 11.78 -16.04
C PRO A 661 -3.75 10.50 -16.19
N GLU A 662 -4.58 10.42 -17.24
CA GLU A 662 -5.50 9.29 -17.45
C GLU A 662 -4.78 7.97 -17.75
N GLN A 663 -3.58 8.00 -18.35
CA GLN A 663 -2.80 6.79 -18.62
C GLN A 663 -2.17 6.18 -17.35
N LEU A 664 -1.96 6.97 -16.29
CA LEU A 664 -1.38 6.52 -15.01
C LEU A 664 -2.42 5.97 -14.03
N LEU A 665 -3.65 6.47 -14.07
CA LEU A 665 -4.76 5.99 -13.23
C LEU A 665 -5.20 4.56 -13.59
N ILE A 666 -5.06 4.17 -14.86
CA ILE A 666 -5.42 2.82 -15.33
C ILE A 666 -4.30 1.80 -15.05
N ALA A 667 -3.03 2.22 -15.07
CA ALA A 667 -1.89 1.35 -14.74
C ALA A 667 -1.72 1.06 -13.23
N SER A 668 -2.25 1.93 -12.36
CA SER A 668 -2.11 1.81 -10.90
C SER A 668 -3.26 1.09 -10.20
N ALA A 669 -4.35 0.80 -10.91
CA ALA A 669 -5.57 0.24 -10.33
C ALA A 669 -5.62 -1.29 -10.25
N ASP A 670 -4.88 -2.05 -11.07
CA ASP A 670 -5.17 -3.49 -11.26
C ASP A 670 -3.99 -4.48 -11.33
N GLU A 671 -2.74 -4.13 -11.00
CA GLU A 671 -1.64 -5.11 -11.16
C GLU A 671 -0.79 -5.32 -9.89
N TYR A 672 -1.19 -6.32 -9.10
CA TYR A 672 -0.34 -7.00 -8.12
C TYR A 672 0.02 -8.38 -8.69
N ILE A 673 1.05 -8.45 -9.52
CA ILE A 673 1.69 -9.73 -9.88
C ILE A 673 2.82 -9.96 -8.87
N PRO A 674 2.83 -11.11 -8.15
CA PRO A 674 3.92 -11.42 -7.23
C PRO A 674 5.21 -11.71 -8.04
N ALA A 675 6.26 -10.94 -7.77
CA ALA A 675 7.59 -11.16 -8.33
C ALA A 675 8.25 -12.39 -7.66
N GLY A 676 8.22 -13.54 -8.34
CA GLY A 676 9.14 -14.65 -8.15
C GLY A 676 10.35 -14.49 -9.09
N GLY A 677 11.56 -14.54 -8.54
CA GLY A 677 12.76 -13.96 -9.15
C GLY A 677 13.57 -14.82 -10.11
N GLY A 678 14.51 -14.13 -10.78
CA GLY A 678 15.87 -14.63 -11.00
C GLY A 678 16.33 -14.81 -12.46
N GLY A 679 17.19 -13.90 -12.92
CA GLY A 679 18.43 -14.31 -13.60
C GLY A 679 18.64 -13.96 -15.08
N GLY A 680 19.22 -12.77 -15.33
CA GLY A 680 20.42 -12.62 -16.17
C GLY A 680 20.29 -12.52 -17.70
N GLY A 681 20.88 -11.46 -18.26
CA GLY A 681 21.37 -11.41 -19.65
C GLY A 681 20.90 -10.17 -20.41
N GLY A 682 21.73 -9.12 -20.44
CA GLY A 682 21.40 -7.84 -21.06
C GLY A 682 21.27 -7.86 -22.59
N ILE A 683 20.62 -6.80 -23.10
CA ILE A 683 21.07 -5.88 -24.17
C ILE A 683 19.86 -5.01 -24.59
N GLY A 684 20.01 -3.68 -24.51
CA GLY A 684 19.49 -2.75 -25.53
C GLY A 684 18.08 -2.14 -25.39
N THR A 685 18.06 -0.90 -24.88
CA THR A 685 17.32 0.28 -25.40
C THR A 685 15.79 0.41 -25.26
N GLY A 686 15.37 1.31 -24.33
CA GLY A 686 14.34 2.34 -24.59
C GLY A 686 12.93 2.09 -24.03
N GLY A 687 12.60 2.65 -22.86
CA GLY A 687 11.21 3.06 -22.53
C GLY A 687 10.50 2.44 -21.31
N GLY A 688 11.16 1.64 -20.46
CA GLY A 688 10.47 0.91 -19.36
C GLY A 688 10.92 1.19 -17.92
N GLY A 689 11.71 2.26 -17.67
CA GLY A 689 12.43 2.45 -16.39
C GLY A 689 11.63 3.05 -15.21
N GLY A 690 10.43 3.59 -15.44
CA GLY A 690 9.70 4.35 -14.40
C GLY A 690 9.15 3.49 -13.25
N GLY A 691 8.65 2.29 -13.55
CA GLY A 691 7.98 1.45 -12.55
C GLY A 691 8.93 0.87 -11.48
N GLY A 692 10.13 0.45 -11.88
CA GLY A 692 11.12 -0.14 -10.97
C GLY A 692 11.65 0.85 -9.93
N ARG A 693 11.92 2.09 -10.34
CA ARG A 693 12.42 3.16 -9.45
C ARG A 693 11.38 3.57 -8.41
N SER A 694 10.11 3.73 -8.84
CA SER A 694 9.02 4.07 -7.92
C SER A 694 8.80 3.00 -6.85
N MET A 695 8.90 1.72 -7.20
CA MET A 695 8.73 0.62 -6.24
C MET A 695 9.90 0.53 -5.25
N SER A 696 11.13 0.76 -5.71
CA SER A 696 12.32 0.82 -4.84
C SER A 696 12.20 1.95 -3.81
N ARG A 697 11.87 3.18 -4.25
CA ARG A 697 11.66 4.34 -3.36
C ARG A 697 10.54 4.08 -2.35
N SER A 698 9.44 3.49 -2.80
CA SER A 698 8.31 3.16 -1.93
C SER A 698 8.68 2.10 -0.88
N ARG A 699 9.45 1.07 -1.26
CA ARG A 699 9.98 0.07 -0.33
C ARG A 699 10.93 0.69 0.69
N ALA A 700 11.84 1.58 0.26
CA ALA A 700 12.74 2.29 1.15
C ALA A 700 11.96 3.16 2.16
N SER A 701 10.95 3.89 1.69
CA SER A 701 10.06 4.68 2.55
C SER A 701 9.24 3.84 3.53
N PHE A 702 8.76 2.67 3.09
CA PHE A 702 8.04 1.72 3.93
C PHE A 702 8.94 1.11 5.02
N VAL A 703 10.16 0.69 4.68
CA VAL A 703 11.12 0.16 5.67
C VAL A 703 11.52 1.27 6.65
N ARG A 704 11.74 2.49 6.15
CA ARG A 704 12.04 3.65 6.98
C ARG A 704 10.91 3.93 7.97
N SER A 705 9.64 3.95 7.55
CA SER A 705 8.48 4.27 8.42
C SER A 705 8.32 3.38 9.67
N ARG A 706 9.01 2.23 9.70
CA ARG A 706 9.01 1.24 10.80
C ARG A 706 10.37 1.07 11.48
N SER A 707 11.40 1.79 11.05
CA SER A 707 12.75 1.69 11.61
C SER A 707 13.10 2.95 12.38
N TYR A 708 13.21 2.81 13.71
CA TYR A 708 13.52 3.94 14.59
C TYR A 708 14.85 4.61 14.22
N ILE A 709 15.87 3.79 13.93
CA ILE A 709 17.21 4.26 13.57
C ILE A 709 17.17 5.07 12.27
N ARG A 710 16.50 4.57 11.23
CA ARG A 710 16.40 5.27 9.94
C ARG A 710 15.57 6.55 10.02
N LEU A 711 14.51 6.57 10.84
CA LEU A 711 13.67 7.76 11.03
C LEU A 711 14.39 8.85 11.82
N ARG A 712 15.23 8.48 12.80
CA ARG A 712 15.91 9.44 13.67
C ARG A 712 16.76 10.43 12.87
N GLY A 713 17.47 9.98 11.84
CA GLY A 713 18.25 10.87 10.96
C GLY A 713 17.65 11.07 9.58
N PHE A 714 16.35 10.84 9.43
CA PHE A 714 15.63 11.26 8.24
C PHE A 714 15.37 12.76 8.32
N SER A 715 15.82 13.51 7.31
CA SER A 715 15.80 14.98 7.32
C SER A 715 14.43 15.62 7.41
N ARG A 716 13.37 14.91 7.02
CA ARG A 716 11.99 15.38 7.12
C ARG A 716 11.35 15.09 8.49
N ILE A 717 12.11 14.52 9.43
CA ILE A 717 11.69 14.29 10.82
C ILE A 717 12.48 15.21 11.73
N GLY A 718 11.89 16.37 12.01
CA GLY A 718 12.18 17.11 13.22
C GLY A 718 11.52 16.46 14.43
N GLY A 719 10.25 16.08 14.30
CA GLY A 719 9.35 16.13 15.45
C GLY A 719 9.39 15.02 16.50
N VAL A 720 8.24 14.40 16.81
CA VAL A 720 8.11 13.39 17.88
C VAL A 720 8.20 11.98 17.31
N LEU A 721 9.18 11.21 17.79
CA LEU A 721 9.42 9.82 17.38
C LEU A 721 9.28 8.84 18.56
N ILE A 722 8.28 7.96 18.50
CA ILE A 722 7.91 7.00 19.54
C ILE A 722 7.76 5.60 18.94
N GLY A 723 8.04 4.56 19.71
CA GLY A 723 8.08 3.15 19.30
C GLY A 723 9.50 2.61 19.04
N LYS A 724 10.47 3.09 19.81
CA LYS A 724 11.83 2.53 19.89
C LYS A 724 11.79 1.07 20.36
N GLU A 725 12.69 0.25 19.83
CA GLU A 725 12.91 -1.11 20.32
C GLU A 725 13.56 -1.11 21.71
N PRO A 726 13.34 -2.15 22.53
CA PRO A 726 14.19 -2.35 23.71
C PRO A 726 15.63 -2.67 23.29
N ASP A 727 16.61 -2.29 24.11
CA ASP A 727 18.03 -2.54 23.88
C ASP A 727 18.35 -4.05 23.80
N ASN A 728 17.55 -4.87 24.49
CA ASN A 728 17.58 -6.33 24.42
C ASN A 728 16.50 -6.91 23.50
N SER A 729 16.16 -6.25 22.40
CA SER A 729 15.11 -6.68 21.45
C SER A 729 15.32 -8.07 20.84
N HIS A 730 16.55 -8.56 20.80
CA HIS A 730 16.87 -9.92 20.36
C HIS A 730 16.56 -10.99 21.42
N ALA A 731 16.42 -10.60 22.69
CA ALA A 731 16.15 -11.54 23.77
C ALA A 731 14.69 -12.03 23.71
N THR A 732 14.52 -13.33 23.85
CA THR A 732 13.21 -13.98 23.93
C THR A 732 12.54 -13.69 25.28
N ALA A 733 11.21 -13.82 25.36
CA ALA A 733 10.47 -13.67 26.62
C ALA A 733 10.98 -14.62 27.73
N LYS A 734 11.49 -15.80 27.35
CA LYS A 734 12.10 -16.76 28.28
C LYS A 734 13.41 -16.24 28.87
N GLU A 735 14.25 -15.59 28.06
CA GLU A 735 15.53 -15.02 28.49
C GLU A 735 15.35 -13.79 29.38
N THR A 736 14.36 -12.94 29.09
CA THR A 736 14.06 -11.75 29.90
C THR A 736 13.23 -12.07 31.15
N GLY A 737 12.61 -13.26 31.20
CA GLY A 737 11.64 -13.65 32.21
C GLY A 737 10.27 -12.97 32.06
N ALA A 738 10.03 -12.23 30.97
CA ALA A 738 8.81 -11.49 30.70
C ALA A 738 7.78 -12.34 29.93
N ASP A 739 7.44 -13.53 30.43
CA ASP A 739 6.52 -14.48 29.76
C ASP A 739 5.11 -14.41 30.37
N PHE A 740 4.31 -13.46 29.91
CA PHE A 740 2.98 -13.15 30.43
C PHE A 740 1.88 -13.96 29.75
N VAL A 741 1.05 -14.63 30.54
CA VAL A 741 -0.02 -15.53 30.08
C VAL A 741 -1.43 -14.98 30.33
N ASN A 742 -1.55 -13.86 31.05
CA ASN A 742 -2.83 -13.20 31.29
C ASN A 742 -2.71 -11.68 31.24
N LEU A 743 -3.70 -11.04 30.61
CA LEU A 743 -3.91 -9.60 30.61
C LEU A 743 -5.28 -9.35 31.25
N SER A 744 -5.35 -8.46 32.23
CA SER A 744 -6.58 -8.06 32.88
C SER A 744 -6.57 -6.56 33.20
N TRP A 745 -7.74 -5.97 33.39
CA TRP A 745 -7.86 -4.58 33.79
C TRP A 745 -9.06 -4.35 34.71
N HIS A 746 -8.95 -3.29 35.50
CA HIS A 746 -10.04 -2.77 36.30
C HIS A 746 -10.38 -1.35 35.85
N GLU A 747 -11.67 -1.11 35.63
CA GLU A 747 -12.16 0.21 35.27
C GLU A 747 -12.48 1.02 36.51
N THR A 748 -12.07 2.28 36.52
CA THR A 748 -12.43 3.22 37.60
C THR A 748 -12.63 4.60 36.98
N GLY A 749 -13.89 4.95 36.75
CA GLY A 749 -14.26 6.18 36.03
C GLY A 749 -13.73 6.18 34.59
N GLY A 750 -13.06 7.28 34.20
CA GLY A 750 -12.45 7.43 32.89
C GLY A 750 -11.10 6.70 32.70
N ASN A 751 -10.67 5.92 33.69
CA ASN A 751 -9.35 5.28 33.71
C ASN A 751 -9.44 3.74 33.73
N LEU A 752 -8.38 3.10 33.23
CA LEU A 752 -8.13 1.66 33.29
C LEU A 752 -6.85 1.39 34.06
N THR A 753 -6.91 0.50 35.05
CA THR A 753 -5.71 -0.06 35.69
C THR A 753 -5.41 -1.41 35.08
N ILE A 754 -4.26 -1.54 34.42
CA ILE A 754 -3.87 -2.72 33.65
C ILE A 754 -2.91 -3.59 34.48
N TYR A 755 -3.14 -4.91 34.45
CA TYR A 755 -2.33 -5.92 35.12
C TYR A 755 -1.94 -7.02 34.14
N LEU A 756 -0.70 -7.48 34.25
CA LEU A 756 -0.18 -8.63 33.53
C LEU A 756 0.18 -9.73 34.52
N ARG A 757 -0.21 -10.98 34.25
CA ARG A 757 0.20 -12.15 35.04
C ARG A 757 1.22 -12.96 34.25
N ASN A 758 2.39 -13.15 34.86
CA ASN A 758 3.46 -13.96 34.32
C ASN A 758 3.14 -15.46 34.48
N ARG A 759 3.83 -16.33 33.73
CA ARG A 759 3.65 -17.79 33.78
C ARG A 759 3.92 -18.36 35.19
N ASP A 760 4.80 -17.72 35.96
CA ASP A 760 5.06 -18.05 37.36
C ASP A 760 4.00 -17.51 38.36
N SER A 761 2.88 -16.98 37.83
CA SER A 761 1.78 -16.36 38.57
C SER A 761 2.10 -15.02 39.26
N SER A 762 3.30 -14.45 39.08
CA SER A 762 3.57 -13.08 39.54
C SER A 762 2.72 -12.09 38.74
N VAL A 763 2.20 -11.08 39.43
CA VAL A 763 1.34 -10.04 38.83
C VAL A 763 2.11 -8.72 38.79
N VAL A 764 2.29 -8.19 37.58
CA VAL A 764 2.88 -6.88 37.34
C VAL A 764 1.76 -5.88 37.07
N ARG A 765 1.68 -4.84 37.90
CA ARG A 765 0.79 -3.70 37.64
C ARG A 765 1.46 -2.80 36.59
N VAL A 766 0.88 -2.72 35.40
CA VAL A 766 1.40 -1.89 34.31
C VAL A 766 1.24 -0.41 34.64
N GLY A 767 0.06 -0.02 35.12
CA GLY A 767 -0.25 1.36 35.49
C GLY A 767 -1.75 1.65 35.43
N THR A 768 -2.13 2.88 35.78
CA THR A 768 -3.49 3.40 35.63
C THR A 768 -3.47 4.50 34.58
N TYR A 769 -4.32 4.39 33.56
CA TYR A 769 -4.27 5.23 32.37
C TYR A 769 -5.66 5.67 31.93
N PRO A 770 -5.83 6.88 31.37
CA PRO A 770 -7.06 7.31 30.72
C PRO A 770 -7.45 6.36 29.58
N LYS A 771 -8.74 6.01 29.49
CA LYS A 771 -9.28 5.14 28.43
C LYS A 771 -8.93 5.64 27.03
N ALA A 772 -8.96 6.97 26.83
CA ALA A 772 -8.58 7.60 25.56
C ALA A 772 -7.14 7.27 25.15
N ILE A 773 -6.18 7.42 26.09
CA ILE A 773 -4.77 7.14 25.84
C ILE A 773 -4.56 5.65 25.57
N VAL A 774 -5.22 4.76 26.32
CA VAL A 774 -5.16 3.30 26.07
C VAL A 774 -5.63 2.96 24.65
N GLN A 775 -6.78 3.48 24.23
CA GLN A 775 -7.34 3.25 22.90
C GLN A 775 -6.36 3.68 21.79
N GLN A 776 -5.78 4.86 21.92
CA GLN A 776 -4.90 5.44 20.91
C GLN A 776 -3.51 4.80 20.90
N ALA A 777 -2.95 4.49 22.06
CA ALA A 777 -1.69 3.76 22.17
C ALA A 777 -1.79 2.35 21.56
N LEU A 778 -2.92 1.67 21.76
CA LEU A 778 -3.16 0.36 21.19
C LEU A 778 -3.28 0.41 19.67
N ALA A 779 -4.05 1.36 19.13
CA ALA A 779 -4.16 1.57 17.68
C ALA A 779 -2.83 2.00 17.05
N TYR A 780 -2.06 2.84 17.73
CA TYR A 780 -0.71 3.26 17.32
C TYR A 780 0.25 2.06 17.24
N ALA A 781 0.31 1.24 18.30
CA ALA A 781 1.15 0.04 18.33
C ALA A 781 0.73 -1.00 17.27
N ALA A 782 -0.59 -1.15 17.03
CA ALA A 782 -1.12 -2.05 16.02
C ALA A 782 -0.81 -1.58 14.59
N ASP A 783 -0.71 -0.27 14.33
CA ASP A 783 -0.28 0.28 13.04
C ASP A 783 1.20 0.01 12.77
N GLY A 784 2.04 0.22 13.80
CA GLY A 784 3.45 -0.15 13.80
C GLY A 784 4.41 0.92 13.27
N ARG A 785 3.91 1.98 12.59
CA ARG A 785 4.72 3.16 12.23
C ARG A 785 5.13 3.95 13.48
N LEU A 786 6.27 4.66 13.40
CA LEU A 786 6.93 5.26 14.58
C LEU A 786 6.86 6.79 14.65
N THR A 787 6.55 7.45 13.54
CA THR A 787 6.46 8.92 13.54
C THR A 787 5.14 9.32 14.19
N THR A 788 5.20 9.94 15.37
CA THR A 788 4.01 10.41 16.09
C THR A 788 3.50 11.69 15.45
N VAL A 789 4.37 12.69 15.32
CA VAL A 789 4.11 13.93 14.59
C VAL A 789 5.42 14.47 14.04
N THR A 790 5.39 15.09 12.87
CA THR A 790 6.46 15.95 12.39
C THR A 790 5.85 17.14 11.65
N MET A 791 6.55 18.26 11.65
CA MET A 791 6.14 19.46 10.94
C MET A 791 7.17 19.77 9.87
N VAL A 792 6.75 19.78 8.61
CA VAL A 792 7.65 19.98 7.46
C VAL A 792 7.47 21.37 6.88
N THR A 793 8.59 22.02 6.54
CA THR A 793 8.58 23.31 5.86
C THR A 793 8.05 23.14 4.44
N VAL A 794 7.18 24.05 4.02
CA VAL A 794 6.58 24.06 2.68
C VAL A 794 6.79 25.42 2.03
N PRO A 795 7.91 25.66 1.33
CA PRO A 795 8.09 26.90 0.60
C PRO A 795 7.02 27.08 -0.49
N PRO A 796 6.51 28.30 -0.75
CA PRO A 796 6.82 29.56 -0.07
C PRO A 796 5.95 29.84 1.17
N VAL A 797 5.14 28.88 1.61
CA VAL A 797 4.23 29.05 2.74
C VAL A 797 5.02 29.12 4.04
N ALA A 798 4.86 30.21 4.79
CA ALA A 798 5.50 30.36 6.10
C ALA A 798 5.02 29.30 7.12
N GLN A 799 3.86 28.70 6.90
CA GLN A 799 3.29 27.66 7.76
C GLN A 799 3.97 26.30 7.53
N LEU A 800 4.14 25.53 8.60
CA LEU A 800 4.61 24.16 8.53
C LEU A 800 3.43 23.21 8.28
N LYS A 801 3.60 22.25 7.38
CA LYS A 801 2.61 21.18 7.20
C LYS A 801 2.76 20.17 8.33
N VAL A 802 1.68 19.91 9.04
CA VAL A 802 1.63 18.96 10.16
C VAL A 802 1.34 17.56 9.61
N LEU A 803 2.23 16.62 9.90
CA LEU A 803 2.10 15.22 9.55
C LEU A 803 1.93 14.39 10.82
N LEU A 804 0.69 14.10 11.16
CA LEU A 804 0.29 13.43 12.40
C LEU A 804 -0.06 11.96 12.15
N HIS A 805 0.33 11.07 13.07
CA HIS A 805 0.01 9.64 12.99
C HIS A 805 -1.51 9.41 12.88
N PRO A 806 -2.02 8.53 12.00
CA PRO A 806 -3.46 8.35 11.79
C PRO A 806 -4.29 7.99 13.03
N SER A 807 -3.71 7.30 14.02
CA SER A 807 -4.40 7.00 15.29
C SER A 807 -4.60 8.23 16.21
N LEU A 808 -3.92 9.34 15.90
CA LEU A 808 -3.94 10.59 16.67
C LEU A 808 -4.70 11.71 15.94
N VAL A 809 -4.98 11.54 14.64
CA VAL A 809 -5.74 12.53 13.86
C VAL A 809 -7.11 12.77 14.47
N ASN A 810 -7.46 14.04 14.59
CA ASN A 810 -8.72 14.53 15.16
C ASN A 810 -9.00 14.04 16.60
N SER A 811 -7.97 14.08 17.45
CA SER A 811 -8.07 13.72 18.86
C SER A 811 -7.34 14.71 19.76
N GLN A 812 -7.71 14.74 21.06
CA GLN A 812 -7.02 15.55 22.05
C GLN A 812 -5.53 15.18 22.15
N LEU A 813 -5.21 13.87 22.18
CA LEU A 813 -3.82 13.40 22.24
C LEU A 813 -3.02 13.79 20.99
N GLY A 814 -3.68 13.97 19.84
CA GLY A 814 -3.07 14.50 18.63
C GLY A 814 -2.61 15.95 18.78
N LEU A 815 -3.45 16.81 19.39
CA LEU A 815 -3.03 18.18 19.75
C LEU A 815 -1.90 18.14 20.78
N THR A 816 -1.99 17.26 21.78
CA THR A 816 -0.94 17.07 22.77
C THR A 816 0.39 16.68 22.14
N ALA A 817 0.39 15.78 21.15
CA ALA A 817 1.59 15.41 20.42
C ALA A 817 2.18 16.59 19.64
N MET A 818 1.35 17.45 19.03
CA MET A 818 1.80 18.67 18.36
C MET A 818 2.38 19.69 19.33
N ASP A 819 1.80 19.83 20.54
CA ASP A 819 2.33 20.72 21.57
C ASP A 819 3.63 20.17 22.17
N LEU A 820 3.75 18.84 22.31
CA LEU A 820 4.99 18.18 22.72
C LEU A 820 6.14 18.50 21.76
N ASP A 821 5.86 18.48 20.46
CA ASP A 821 6.82 18.82 19.40
C ASP A 821 7.39 20.24 19.56
N ARG A 822 6.51 21.19 19.91
CA ARG A 822 6.84 22.60 20.08
C ARG A 822 7.60 22.91 21.38
N LEU A 823 7.67 22.00 22.34
CA LEU A 823 8.26 22.31 23.66
C LEU A 823 9.71 22.76 23.58
N VAL A 824 10.51 22.11 22.73
CA VAL A 824 11.94 22.44 22.58
C VAL A 824 12.10 23.84 21.98
N ASP A 825 11.28 24.20 20.99
CA ASP A 825 11.33 25.53 20.39
C ASP A 825 10.74 26.62 21.30
N THR A 826 9.75 26.26 22.12
CA THR A 826 9.10 27.18 23.07
C THR A 826 10.00 27.49 24.27
N PHE A 827 10.78 26.51 24.75
CA PHE A 827 11.59 26.62 25.96
C PHE A 827 13.09 26.58 25.66
N GLN A 828 13.54 27.43 24.73
CA GLN A 828 14.97 27.56 24.42
C GLN A 828 15.71 28.34 25.51
N SER A 829 16.93 27.90 25.81
CA SER A 829 17.89 28.68 26.59
C SER A 829 18.80 29.48 25.64
N PRO A 830 19.42 30.58 26.10
CA PRO A 830 20.40 31.32 25.29
C PRO A 830 21.58 30.47 24.81
N GLU A 831 21.91 29.39 25.54
CA GLU A 831 22.95 28.43 25.13
C GLU A 831 22.49 27.61 23.91
N ILE A 832 21.25 27.12 23.91
CA ILE A 832 20.67 26.34 22.79
C ILE A 832 20.53 27.21 21.55
N GLU A 833 20.00 28.43 21.70
CA GLU A 833 19.80 29.37 20.59
C GLU A 833 21.12 29.70 19.90
N ARG A 834 22.15 30.07 20.67
CA ARG A 834 23.50 30.34 20.12
C ARG A 834 24.11 29.13 19.44
N ALA A 835 23.94 27.92 19.98
CA ALA A 835 24.46 26.71 19.35
C ALA A 835 23.81 26.46 17.97
N ARG A 836 22.49 26.65 17.86
CA ARG A 836 21.75 26.55 16.59
C ARG A 836 22.23 27.61 15.60
N GLU A 837 22.29 28.86 16.04
CA GLU A 837 22.70 30.00 15.22
C GLU A 837 24.11 29.79 14.65
N ARG A 838 25.07 29.39 15.48
CA ARG A 838 26.45 29.11 15.04
C ARG A 838 26.53 28.07 13.94
N VAL A 839 25.84 26.93 14.12
CA VAL A 839 25.83 25.86 13.12
C VAL A 839 25.14 26.31 11.83
N GLN A 840 24.05 27.09 11.93
CA GLN A 840 23.37 27.64 10.76
C GLN A 840 24.26 28.63 9.99
N VAL A 841 24.87 29.60 10.68
CA VAL A 841 25.73 30.62 10.08
C VAL A 841 26.97 29.99 9.44
N TRP A 842 27.62 29.03 10.11
CA TRP A 842 28.72 28.28 9.51
C TRP A 842 28.28 27.39 8.36
N GLY A 843 27.09 26.79 8.42
CA GLY A 843 26.48 26.07 7.32
C GLY A 843 26.27 26.95 6.09
N GLU A 844 25.79 28.18 6.28
CA GLU A 844 25.66 29.16 5.19
C GLU A 844 27.00 29.59 4.62
N LEU A 845 28.02 29.77 5.46
CA LEU A 845 29.37 30.07 4.98
C LEU A 845 29.92 28.93 4.12
N TYR A 846 29.79 27.68 4.59
CA TYR A 846 30.19 26.50 3.85
C TYR A 846 29.46 26.41 2.50
N ARG A 847 28.12 26.55 2.47
CA ARG A 847 27.32 26.52 1.23
C ARG A 847 27.69 27.65 0.27
N THR A 848 28.00 28.83 0.79
CA THR A 848 28.38 29.98 -0.03
C THR A 848 29.76 29.77 -0.66
N ALA A 849 30.73 29.29 0.11
CA ALA A 849 32.05 28.94 -0.39
C ALA A 849 32.01 27.75 -1.37
N TYR A 850 31.15 26.76 -1.13
CA TYR A 850 30.94 25.64 -2.05
C TYR A 850 30.36 26.12 -3.39
N LEU A 851 29.36 27.01 -3.34
CA LEU A 851 28.78 27.62 -4.53
C LEU A 851 29.81 28.48 -5.27
N GLU A 852 30.65 29.23 -4.55
CA GLU A 852 31.77 29.98 -5.13
C GLU A 852 32.71 29.08 -5.93
N ARG A 853 33.15 27.98 -5.32
CA ARG A 853 34.02 26.99 -5.96
C ARG A 853 33.36 26.36 -7.18
N THR A 854 32.06 26.09 -7.12
CA THR A 854 31.31 25.55 -8.25
C THR A 854 31.15 26.59 -9.38
N LEU A 855 30.89 27.85 -9.03
CA LEU A 855 30.80 28.96 -9.97
C LEU A 855 32.12 29.25 -10.68
N ALA A 856 33.25 29.09 -9.99
CA ALA A 856 34.58 29.23 -10.56
C ALA A 856 34.87 28.17 -11.66
N ALA A 857 34.28 26.98 -11.54
CA ALA A 857 34.43 25.90 -12.53
C ALA A 857 33.59 26.12 -13.81
N PHE A 858 32.57 26.99 -13.77
CA PHE A 858 31.81 27.34 -14.97
C PHE A 858 32.59 28.32 -15.85
N PRO A 859 32.51 28.17 -17.19
CA PRO A 859 33.06 29.19 -18.08
C PRO A 859 32.37 30.54 -17.83
N ALA A 860 33.12 31.63 -17.99
CA ALA A 860 32.58 32.98 -17.78
C ALA A 860 31.31 33.24 -18.60
N VAL A 861 31.26 32.67 -19.81
CA VAL A 861 30.14 32.69 -20.75
C VAL A 861 29.87 31.28 -21.27
N SER A 862 28.65 30.79 -21.08
CA SER A 862 28.12 29.58 -21.72
C SER A 862 27.54 29.92 -23.10
N GLN A 863 27.78 29.06 -24.09
CA GLN A 863 27.14 29.18 -25.42
C GLN A 863 25.65 28.83 -25.38
N ASP A 864 25.23 28.05 -24.38
CA ASP A 864 23.84 27.73 -24.11
C ASP A 864 23.22 28.86 -23.27
N VAL A 865 22.19 29.52 -23.82
CA VAL A 865 21.49 30.67 -23.24
C VAL A 865 20.76 30.29 -21.95
N ASP A 866 20.17 29.10 -21.88
CA ASP A 866 19.45 28.63 -20.70
C ASP A 866 20.44 28.31 -19.58
N LYS A 867 21.56 27.66 -19.94
CA LYS A 867 22.67 27.44 -19.00
C LYS A 867 23.27 28.76 -18.51
N GLN A 868 23.43 29.75 -19.38
CA GLN A 868 23.93 31.07 -18.98
C GLN A 868 22.98 31.77 -18.01
N LYS A 869 21.67 31.77 -18.31
CA LYS A 869 20.64 32.33 -17.43
C LYS A 869 20.64 31.66 -16.05
N TYR A 870 20.82 30.34 -16.01
CA TYR A 870 20.95 29.59 -14.76
C TYR A 870 22.21 29.98 -13.98
N ILE A 871 23.37 30.09 -14.64
CA ILE A 871 24.62 30.55 -14.02
C ILE A 871 24.45 31.97 -13.44
N ASP A 872 23.79 32.87 -14.16
CA ASP A 872 23.56 34.24 -13.70
C ASP A 872 22.62 34.30 -12.48
N GLN A 873 21.60 33.43 -12.43
CA GLN A 873 20.76 33.25 -11.24
C GLN A 873 21.58 32.73 -10.04
N LEU A 874 22.47 31.77 -10.25
CA LEU A 874 23.36 31.27 -9.20
C LEU A 874 24.32 32.35 -8.69
N ARG A 875 24.89 33.18 -9.58
CA ARG A 875 25.74 34.33 -9.21
C ARG A 875 24.97 35.37 -8.40
N GLN A 876 23.73 35.67 -8.79
CA GLN A 876 22.87 36.58 -8.02
C GLN A 876 22.58 36.04 -6.61
N ALA A 877 22.25 34.74 -6.50
CA ALA A 877 22.01 34.09 -5.22
C ALA A 877 23.28 34.05 -4.34
N GLN A 878 24.44 33.76 -4.94
CA GLN A 878 25.74 33.77 -4.26
C GLN A 878 26.09 35.16 -3.72
N GLN A 879 25.89 36.22 -4.50
CA GLN A 879 26.16 37.58 -4.04
C GLN A 879 25.25 37.98 -2.87
N ALA A 880 23.95 37.61 -2.93
CA ALA A 880 23.03 37.85 -1.82
C ALA A 880 23.45 37.12 -0.53
N ARG A 881 23.95 35.87 -0.65
CA ARG A 881 24.47 35.10 0.49
C ARG A 881 25.72 35.74 1.10
N TRP A 882 26.66 36.21 0.27
CA TRP A 882 27.84 36.94 0.76
C TRP A 882 27.44 38.20 1.54
N THR A 883 26.47 38.97 1.06
CA THR A 883 25.97 40.15 1.78
C THR A 883 25.34 39.78 3.13
N ALA A 884 24.60 38.67 3.21
CA ALA A 884 24.05 38.20 4.49
C ALA A 884 25.16 37.78 5.48
N LEU A 885 26.21 37.11 5.00
CA LEU A 885 27.34 36.66 5.83
C LEU A 885 28.19 37.82 6.36
N GLU A 886 28.22 38.97 5.66
CA GLU A 886 28.93 40.16 6.14
C GLU A 886 28.39 40.64 7.50
N GLY A 887 27.07 40.63 7.66
CA GLY A 887 26.41 40.96 8.93
C GLY A 887 26.72 39.96 10.06
N ALA A 888 26.98 38.70 9.71
CA ALA A 888 27.29 37.62 10.67
C ALA A 888 28.80 37.46 10.95
N TRP A 889 29.65 38.29 10.34
CA TRP A 889 31.11 38.18 10.44
C TRP A 889 31.67 38.17 11.88
N PRO A 890 31.17 39.01 12.82
CA PRO A 890 31.65 38.97 14.20
C PRO A 890 31.43 37.61 14.88
N GLU A 891 30.28 36.97 14.65
CA GLU A 891 29.96 35.66 15.23
C GLU A 891 30.82 34.56 14.57
N LEU A 892 30.95 34.58 13.25
CA LEU A 892 31.81 33.64 12.49
C LEU A 892 33.25 33.64 13.04
N ARG A 893 33.81 34.82 13.31
CA ARG A 893 35.18 34.95 13.79
C ARG A 893 35.36 34.55 15.27
N SER A 894 34.28 34.53 16.05
CA SER A 894 34.36 34.28 17.49
C SER A 894 34.82 32.86 17.82
N VAL A 895 34.46 31.87 16.98
CA VAL A 895 34.74 30.44 17.21
C VAL A 895 34.91 29.71 15.88
N MET A 896 36.02 28.97 15.73
CA MET A 896 36.33 28.14 14.56
C MET A 896 35.91 26.67 14.77
N PRO A 897 35.35 25.99 13.74
CA PRO A 897 34.94 24.60 13.87
C PRO A 897 36.06 23.60 14.15
N ALA A 898 37.26 23.81 13.62
CA ALA A 898 38.39 22.92 13.89
C ALA A 898 38.81 22.90 15.36
N ASP A 899 38.56 23.99 16.08
CA ASP A 899 38.96 24.12 17.48
C ASP A 899 37.89 23.55 18.43
N GLN A 900 36.68 23.25 17.93
CA GLN A 900 35.52 22.84 18.74
C GLN A 900 34.64 21.80 18.01
N PRO A 901 35.10 20.54 17.86
CA PRO A 901 34.33 19.50 17.17
C PRO A 901 32.96 19.24 17.81
N ASP A 902 32.84 19.45 19.13
CA ASP A 902 31.58 19.30 19.87
C ASP A 902 30.54 20.42 19.59
N GLN A 903 30.89 21.43 18.78
CA GLN A 903 29.95 22.51 18.42
C GLN A 903 29.54 22.50 16.95
N TYR A 904 30.20 21.72 16.10
CA TYR A 904 29.94 21.73 14.67
C TYR A 904 29.98 20.33 14.06
N PRO A 905 29.05 20.00 13.15
CA PRO A 905 28.98 18.66 12.58
C PRO A 905 30.11 18.35 11.58
N PHE A 906 30.86 19.36 11.09
CA PHE A 906 31.65 19.23 9.86
C PHE A 906 32.65 18.08 9.83
N ARG A 907 33.46 17.93 10.90
CA ARG A 907 34.49 16.87 10.96
C ARG A 907 33.92 15.51 11.38
N GLU A 908 32.95 15.48 12.29
CA GLU A 908 32.29 14.23 12.70
C GLU A 908 31.43 13.64 11.57
N LYS A 909 30.91 14.50 10.69
CA LYS A 909 30.11 14.16 9.52
C LYS A 909 30.90 14.39 8.23
N ALA A 910 32.18 14.06 8.21
CA ALA A 910 33.06 14.22 7.06
C ALA A 910 32.51 13.64 5.74
N ALA A 911 31.69 12.57 5.79
CA ALA A 911 31.03 12.02 4.60
C ALA A 911 30.06 12.99 3.90
N TYR A 912 29.63 14.05 4.58
CA TYR A 912 28.70 15.06 4.08
C TYR A 912 29.38 16.39 3.73
N PHE A 913 30.69 16.55 3.99
CA PHE A 913 31.38 17.81 3.82
C PHE A 913 32.69 17.64 3.05
N ASP A 914 33.00 18.61 2.21
CA ASP A 914 34.31 18.76 1.58
C ASP A 914 35.26 19.37 2.62
N LEU A 915 36.12 18.52 3.19
CA LEU A 915 37.03 18.93 4.26
C LEU A 915 38.14 19.87 3.76
N ASP A 916 38.55 19.76 2.49
CA ASP A 916 39.55 20.65 1.89
C ASP A 916 38.99 22.07 1.75
N LEU A 917 37.73 22.17 1.32
CA LEU A 917 36.98 23.43 1.30
C LEU A 917 36.89 24.04 2.71
N LEU A 918 36.57 23.22 3.72
CA LEU A 918 36.47 23.69 5.10
C LEU A 918 37.83 24.19 5.63
N ASP A 919 38.91 23.46 5.38
CA ASP A 919 40.26 23.83 5.80
C ASP A 919 40.71 25.12 5.09
N GLY A 920 40.38 25.28 3.80
CA GLY A 920 40.63 26.52 3.04
C GLY A 920 39.89 27.73 3.61
N ILE A 921 38.60 27.57 3.96
CA ILE A 921 37.82 28.61 4.64
C ILE A 921 38.49 29.00 5.97
N GLN A 922 38.87 28.02 6.78
CA GLN A 922 39.49 28.27 8.09
C GLN A 922 40.85 28.95 7.97
N GLN A 923 41.67 28.55 6.99
CA GLN A 923 42.95 29.19 6.71
C GLN A 923 42.76 30.65 6.26
N ALA A 924 41.80 30.90 5.36
CA ALA A 924 41.46 32.25 4.92
C ALA A 924 41.00 33.11 6.12
N MET A 925 40.16 32.58 7.00
CA MET A 925 39.71 33.31 8.20
C MET A 925 40.86 33.59 9.19
N ARG A 926 41.81 32.68 9.36
CA ARG A 926 42.98 32.89 10.25
C ARG A 926 43.91 34.01 9.77
N ASN A 927 44.03 34.16 8.45
CA ASN A 927 44.96 35.11 7.82
C ASN A 927 44.35 36.49 7.55
N THR A 928 43.07 36.69 7.84
CA THR A 928 42.33 37.90 7.48
C THR A 928 41.65 38.53 8.68
N THR A 929 41.48 39.85 8.63
CA THR A 929 40.90 40.63 9.75
C THR A 929 39.53 41.21 9.43
N THR A 930 39.25 41.48 8.15
CA THR A 930 37.98 42.03 7.66
C THR A 930 37.27 41.04 6.75
N PHE A 931 35.94 41.12 6.72
CA PHE A 931 35.11 40.25 5.90
C PHE A 931 35.45 40.34 4.40
N GLN A 932 35.75 41.54 3.89
CA GLN A 932 36.06 41.73 2.48
C GLN A 932 37.39 41.06 2.07
N VAL A 933 38.42 41.14 2.92
CA VAL A 933 39.70 40.46 2.67
C VAL A 933 39.52 38.95 2.79
N PHE A 934 38.70 38.49 3.75
CA PHE A 934 38.32 37.08 3.88
C PHE A 934 37.63 36.56 2.61
N LYS A 935 36.56 37.23 2.16
CA LYS A 935 35.83 36.88 0.94
C LYS A 935 36.78 36.78 -0.26
N GLN A 936 37.65 37.78 -0.44
CA GLN A 936 38.64 37.76 -1.53
C GLN A 936 39.62 36.59 -1.42
N ALA A 937 40.08 36.26 -0.22
CA ALA A 937 40.98 35.13 0.02
C ALA A 937 40.31 33.79 -0.33
N VAL A 938 39.03 33.60 0.05
CA VAL A 938 38.24 32.41 -0.28
C VAL A 938 38.00 32.29 -1.80
N ILE A 939 37.67 33.40 -2.47
CA ILE A 939 37.49 33.41 -3.93
C ILE A 939 38.81 33.05 -4.64
N ALA A 940 39.93 33.62 -4.18
CA ALA A 940 41.25 33.39 -4.75
C ALA A 940 41.71 31.94 -4.60
N SER A 941 41.46 31.30 -3.44
CA SER A 941 41.85 29.90 -3.22
C SER A 941 41.16 28.93 -4.18
N PHE A 942 39.89 29.19 -4.54
CA PHE A 942 39.12 28.26 -5.38
C PHE A 942 39.20 28.53 -6.87
N SER A 943 39.49 29.77 -7.27
CA SER A 943 39.74 30.10 -8.68
C SER A 943 40.93 29.32 -9.25
N ALA A 944 41.93 28.99 -8.43
CA ALA A 944 43.09 28.19 -8.82
C ALA A 944 42.77 26.69 -9.03
N GLU A 945 41.72 26.17 -8.39
CA GLU A 945 41.36 24.74 -8.48
C GLU A 945 40.39 24.45 -9.64
N ALA A 946 39.67 25.46 -10.10
CA ALA A 946 38.68 25.37 -11.18
C ALA A 946 39.28 24.93 -12.54
N GLU A 947 40.60 25.04 -12.71
CA GLU A 947 41.32 24.62 -13.93
C GLU A 947 41.16 23.11 -14.22
N ASN A 948 40.72 22.29 -13.25
CA ASN A 948 40.52 20.85 -13.41
C ASN A 948 39.16 20.44 -14.03
N GLY A 949 38.25 21.38 -14.31
CA GLY A 949 37.11 21.19 -15.23
C GLY A 949 36.02 20.18 -14.85
N GLN A 950 35.94 19.70 -13.60
CA GLN A 950 34.83 18.85 -13.17
C GLN A 950 33.63 19.69 -12.70
N GLU A 951 32.51 19.56 -13.41
CA GLU A 951 31.21 20.12 -13.01
C GLU A 951 30.74 19.43 -11.72
N ARG A 952 30.43 20.23 -10.70
CA ARG A 952 29.95 19.77 -9.38
C ARG A 952 28.50 20.18 -9.19
N ASP A 953 27.75 19.44 -8.36
CA ASP A 953 26.41 19.85 -7.93
C ASP A 953 26.46 21.19 -7.18
N PRO A 954 25.86 22.28 -7.70
CA PRO A 954 26.00 23.62 -7.13
C PRO A 954 25.38 23.80 -5.74
N PHE A 955 24.58 22.85 -5.26
CA PHE A 955 23.91 22.97 -3.97
C PHE A 955 24.71 22.37 -2.81
N GLY A 956 25.64 21.46 -3.09
CA GLY A 956 26.38 20.73 -2.05
C GLY A 956 25.45 20.00 -1.06
N SER A 957 26.03 19.54 0.05
CA SER A 957 25.22 18.96 1.13
C SER A 957 24.44 20.04 1.86
N GLU A 958 23.11 19.91 1.82
CA GLU A 958 22.18 20.72 2.58
C GLU A 958 21.83 20.02 3.90
N PHE A 959 21.70 20.79 4.96
CA PHE A 959 21.22 20.31 6.26
C PHE A 959 20.35 21.36 6.93
N GLU A 960 19.54 20.89 7.87
CA GLU A 960 18.66 21.69 8.72
C GLU A 960 18.88 21.34 10.19
N VAL A 961 18.71 22.34 11.06
CA VAL A 961 18.82 22.18 12.52
C VAL A 961 17.43 21.97 13.10
N TRP A 962 17.15 20.75 13.53
CA TRP A 962 15.87 20.32 14.03
C TRP A 962 15.87 20.14 15.54
N SER A 963 14.86 20.71 16.18
CA SER A 963 14.38 20.35 17.50
C SER A 963 13.44 19.14 17.41
N GLY A 964 13.31 18.39 18.50
CA GLY A 964 12.32 17.32 18.54
C GLY A 964 12.37 16.47 19.80
N VAL A 965 11.54 15.42 19.80
CA VAL A 965 11.39 14.51 20.93
C VAL A 965 11.65 13.08 20.48
N ARG A 966 12.46 12.37 21.27
CA ARG A 966 12.86 11.00 21.01
C ARG A 966 12.50 10.15 22.23
N GLU A 967 12.14 8.91 21.98
CA GLU A 967 11.98 7.95 23.06
C GLU A 967 13.34 7.47 23.63
N GLN A 968 13.44 7.44 24.96
CA GLN A 968 14.61 6.93 25.68
C GLN A 968 14.81 5.44 25.47
N LYS A 969 16.06 4.98 25.63
CA LYS A 969 16.37 3.54 25.66
C LYS A 969 15.69 2.87 26.85
N TYR A 970 15.38 1.59 26.71
CA TYR A 970 14.83 0.76 27.77
C TYR A 970 15.16 -0.72 27.51
N SER A 971 15.05 -1.54 28.54
CA SER A 971 15.20 -2.99 28.44
C SER A 971 13.94 -3.67 28.96
N VAL A 972 13.69 -4.88 28.49
CA VAL A 972 12.62 -5.75 28.99
C VAL A 972 13.19 -6.67 30.06
N ASP A 973 12.51 -6.71 31.20
CA ASP A 973 12.76 -7.65 32.30
C ASP A 973 11.42 -8.16 32.83
N LYS A 974 11.50 -9.17 33.71
CA LYS A 974 10.35 -9.83 34.34
C LYS A 974 9.37 -8.86 35.02
N GLU A 975 9.85 -7.76 35.59
CA GLU A 975 9.03 -6.80 36.35
C GLU A 975 8.55 -5.63 35.48
N LEU A 976 8.96 -5.60 34.21
CA LEU A 976 8.78 -4.46 33.29
C LEU A 976 9.23 -3.15 33.95
N SER A 977 10.44 -3.17 34.55
CA SER A 977 10.96 -2.03 35.35
C SER A 977 10.96 -0.70 34.58
N PHE A 978 11.01 -0.74 33.25
CA PHE A 978 10.86 0.42 32.38
C PHE A 978 9.54 1.18 32.56
N LEU A 979 8.53 0.63 33.25
CA LEU A 979 7.28 1.33 33.58
C LEU A 979 7.41 2.22 34.83
N GLN A 980 8.37 1.92 35.71
CA GLN A 980 8.47 2.51 37.05
C GLN A 980 9.45 3.70 37.15
N ASN A 981 10.15 4.04 36.05
CA ASN A 981 11.33 4.91 36.09
C ASN A 981 11.05 6.44 36.25
N LYS A 982 9.79 6.84 36.45
CA LYS A 982 9.41 8.27 36.57
C LYS A 982 9.99 8.97 37.80
N ARG A 983 10.30 8.23 38.87
CA ARG A 983 10.77 8.83 40.14
C ARG A 983 12.19 9.42 40.03
N LEU A 984 13.02 8.89 39.12
CA LEU A 984 14.41 9.29 38.97
C LEU A 984 14.62 10.28 37.81
N ASN A 985 13.72 10.28 36.83
CA ASN A 985 13.79 11.15 35.66
C ASN A 985 12.39 11.72 35.33
N PRO A 986 12.17 13.03 35.51
CA PRO A 986 10.85 13.64 35.34
C PRO A 986 10.38 13.75 33.88
N TYR A 987 11.29 13.64 32.90
CA TYR A 987 10.96 13.60 31.46
C TYR A 987 10.84 12.18 30.91
N TYR A 988 11.19 11.15 31.68
CA TYR A 988 11.07 9.74 31.26
C TYR A 988 9.64 9.35 30.86
N PRO A 989 9.43 8.65 29.73
CA PRO A 989 10.41 7.99 28.86
C PRO A 989 10.84 8.80 27.61
N LEU A 990 10.69 10.13 27.64
CA LEU A 990 11.00 11.01 26.52
C LEU A 990 12.40 11.62 26.68
N ASP A 991 12.99 12.09 25.60
CA ASP A 991 14.26 12.79 25.53
C ASP A 991 14.13 13.95 24.53
N PHE A 992 14.44 15.15 24.99
CA PHE A 992 14.36 16.37 24.19
C PHE A 992 15.73 16.65 23.57
N MET A 993 15.75 16.90 22.27
CA MET A 993 17.00 17.00 21.53
C MET A 993 16.98 18.10 20.47
N VAL A 994 18.17 18.55 20.13
CA VAL A 994 18.46 19.38 18.96
C VAL A 994 19.50 18.64 18.13
N GLN A 995 19.25 18.48 16.83
CA GLN A 995 20.10 17.71 15.93
C GLN A 995 20.26 18.42 14.58
N VAL A 996 21.33 18.08 13.87
CA VAL A 996 21.52 18.40 12.46
C VAL A 996 21.07 17.21 11.62
N ALA A 997 20.16 17.43 10.67
CA ALA A 997 19.73 16.42 9.72
C ALA A 997 19.99 16.87 8.28
N PHE A 998 20.59 15.99 7.48
CA PHE A 998 21.04 16.28 6.12
C PHE A 998 19.91 16.05 5.11
N THR A 999 19.49 17.11 4.42
CA THR A 999 18.42 17.08 3.40
C THR A 999 18.92 16.63 2.02
N SER A 1000 20.22 16.77 1.75
CA SER A 1000 20.88 16.22 0.57
C SER A 1000 22.25 15.64 0.93
N VAL A 1001 22.72 14.67 0.13
CA VAL A 1001 24.09 14.17 0.20
C VAL A 1001 24.74 14.38 -1.15
N THR A 1002 25.69 15.29 -1.20
CA THR A 1002 26.66 15.33 -2.29
C THR A 1002 27.83 14.48 -1.85
N ASN A 1003 28.22 13.47 -2.64
CA ASN A 1003 29.46 12.74 -2.37
C ASN A 1003 30.60 13.79 -2.35
N PRO A 1004 31.60 13.71 -1.44
CA PRO A 1004 32.75 14.62 -1.43
C PRO A 1004 33.45 14.78 -2.79
N ASN A 1005 33.29 13.81 -3.70
CA ASN A 1005 33.77 13.90 -5.09
C ASN A 1005 32.87 14.75 -6.03
N GLY A 1006 31.84 15.43 -5.52
CA GLY A 1006 30.94 16.29 -6.31
C GLY A 1006 29.90 15.55 -7.15
N LEU A 1007 29.90 14.22 -7.15
CA LEU A 1007 28.92 13.39 -7.85
C LEU A 1007 27.71 13.14 -6.95
N THR A 1008 26.51 13.46 -7.42
CA THR A 1008 25.29 12.97 -6.79
C THR A 1008 25.31 11.44 -6.87
N ALA A 1009 25.19 10.75 -5.74
CA ALA A 1009 24.88 9.34 -5.79
C ALA A 1009 23.49 9.25 -6.44
N GLU A 1010 23.39 8.73 -7.67
CA GLU A 1010 22.12 8.34 -8.30
C GLU A 1010 21.47 7.15 -7.56
N THR A 1011 21.57 7.10 -6.24
CA THR A 1011 20.84 6.15 -5.44
C THR A 1011 19.44 6.71 -5.22
N ASP A 1012 18.42 6.03 -5.73
CA ASP A 1012 16.99 6.35 -5.55
C ASP A 1012 16.54 6.42 -4.06
N GLU A 1013 17.44 6.15 -3.11
CA GLU A 1013 17.20 6.21 -1.68
C GLU A 1013 17.54 7.61 -1.14
N GLU A 1014 16.55 8.29 -0.55
CA GLU A 1014 16.80 9.51 0.22
C GLU A 1014 17.84 9.21 1.31
N PRO A 1015 18.90 10.04 1.45
CA PRO A 1015 19.98 9.76 2.39
C PRO A 1015 19.44 9.68 3.82
N THR A 1016 19.72 8.56 4.49
CA THR A 1016 19.40 8.37 5.91
C THR A 1016 20.67 8.34 6.75
N ASP A 1017 20.83 9.32 7.63
CA ASP A 1017 21.90 9.30 8.62
C ASP A 1017 21.49 8.40 9.79
N ASN A 1018 22.05 7.20 9.90
CA ASN A 1018 21.72 6.29 11.01
C ASN A 1018 22.20 6.81 12.38
N ASN A 1019 23.08 7.81 12.40
CA ASN A 1019 23.61 8.40 13.62
C ASN A 1019 23.58 9.93 13.56
N PRO A 1020 22.39 10.57 13.48
CA PRO A 1020 22.30 12.01 13.28
C PRO A 1020 23.09 12.78 14.34
N TRP A 1021 23.81 13.82 13.89
CA TRP A 1021 24.63 14.61 14.79
C TRP A 1021 23.74 15.42 15.73
N GLN A 1022 23.85 15.13 17.03
CA GLN A 1022 23.25 15.93 18.10
C GLN A 1022 24.36 16.72 18.75
N PHE A 1023 24.07 17.96 19.14
CA PHE A 1023 25.04 18.85 19.80
C PHE A 1023 25.64 18.18 21.05
N PRO A 1024 26.89 17.66 21.00
CA PRO A 1024 27.43 16.85 22.10
C PRO A 1024 27.50 17.63 23.41
N THR A 1025 27.85 18.92 23.36
CA THR A 1025 27.89 19.77 24.55
C THR A 1025 26.52 19.91 25.22
N LEU A 1026 25.45 20.10 24.43
CA LEU A 1026 24.09 20.24 24.96
C LEU A 1026 23.56 18.91 25.49
N ALA A 1027 23.83 17.81 24.78
CA ALA A 1027 23.41 16.47 25.16
C ALA A 1027 24.10 16.00 26.45
N ASN A 1028 25.43 16.13 26.54
CA ASN A 1028 26.21 15.70 27.70
C ASN A 1028 25.84 16.44 28.99
N ARG A 1029 25.41 17.70 28.87
CA ARG A 1029 24.95 18.53 29.99
C ARG A 1029 23.46 18.44 30.27
N ASN A 1030 22.72 17.65 29.48
CA ASN A 1030 21.26 17.58 29.55
C ASN A 1030 20.56 18.94 29.39
N ALA A 1031 21.20 19.90 28.72
CA ALA A 1031 20.78 21.31 28.72
C ALA A 1031 19.38 21.53 28.09
N VAL A 1032 19.04 20.74 27.07
CA VAL A 1032 17.74 20.80 26.38
C VAL A 1032 16.62 20.29 27.29
N ASN A 1033 16.80 19.09 27.87
CA ASN A 1033 15.85 18.52 28.82
C ASN A 1033 15.62 19.45 30.02
N ASP A 1034 16.70 20.02 30.59
CA ASP A 1034 16.61 20.94 31.72
C ASP A 1034 15.85 22.23 31.38
N ALA A 1035 16.06 22.79 30.19
CA ALA A 1035 15.36 23.98 29.72
C ALA A 1035 13.86 23.70 29.55
N VAL A 1036 13.50 22.58 28.91
CA VAL A 1036 12.11 22.15 28.75
C VAL A 1036 11.44 21.90 30.10
N MET A 1037 12.10 21.17 31.01
CA MET A 1037 11.52 20.88 32.33
C MET A 1037 11.30 22.13 33.17
N ARG A 1038 12.24 23.09 33.15
CA ARG A 1038 12.03 24.40 33.79
C ARG A 1038 10.84 25.13 33.18
N GLY A 1039 10.73 25.15 31.85
CA GLY A 1039 9.62 25.78 31.15
C GLY A 1039 8.26 25.16 31.47
N VAL A 1040 8.19 23.82 31.50
CA VAL A 1040 6.98 23.06 31.88
C VAL A 1040 6.62 23.32 33.35
N ALA A 1041 7.60 23.39 34.25
CA ALA A 1041 7.35 23.69 35.66
C ALA A 1041 6.84 25.13 35.88
N GLN A 1042 7.32 26.09 35.08
CA GLN A 1042 6.89 27.48 35.13
C GLN A 1042 5.53 27.71 34.47
N ASN A 1043 5.18 26.90 33.47
CA ASN A 1043 3.93 27.01 32.74
C ASN A 1043 3.08 25.74 32.88
N GLN A 1044 2.17 25.77 33.85
CA GLN A 1044 1.29 24.65 34.22
C GLN A 1044 0.51 24.07 33.03
N LYS A 1045 0.27 24.85 31.96
CA LYS A 1045 -0.39 24.40 30.73
C LYS A 1045 0.29 23.17 30.09
N TYR A 1046 1.62 23.08 30.17
CA TYR A 1046 2.37 22.01 29.50
C TYR A 1046 2.60 20.77 30.38
N SER A 1047 2.23 20.82 31.67
CA SER A 1047 2.35 19.66 32.56
C SER A 1047 1.47 18.49 32.11
N PRO A 1048 0.18 18.69 31.76
CA PRO A 1048 -0.64 17.64 31.15
C PRO A 1048 -0.07 17.14 29.82
N VAL A 1049 0.52 18.03 29.01
CA VAL A 1049 1.09 17.65 27.70
C VAL A 1049 2.19 16.62 27.86
N LEU A 1050 3.14 16.89 28.77
CA LEU A 1050 4.20 15.95 29.09
C LEU A 1050 3.64 14.67 29.73
N GLY A 1051 2.73 14.80 30.70
CA GLY A 1051 2.17 13.67 31.44
C GLY A 1051 1.41 12.67 30.56
N ASP A 1052 0.59 13.15 29.63
CA ASP A 1052 -0.18 12.33 28.69
C ASP A 1052 0.73 11.62 27.69
N MET A 1053 1.72 12.33 27.14
CA MET A 1053 2.64 11.73 26.17
C MET A 1053 3.60 10.72 26.81
N GLN A 1054 3.98 10.90 28.08
CA GLN A 1054 4.71 9.88 28.83
C GLN A 1054 3.87 8.60 29.01
N GLN A 1055 2.60 8.76 29.40
CA GLN A 1055 1.67 7.63 29.57
C GLN A 1055 1.45 6.89 28.24
N PHE A 1056 1.20 7.64 27.17
CA PHE A 1056 1.09 7.11 25.81
C PHE A 1056 2.34 6.33 25.41
N THR A 1057 3.54 6.89 25.65
CA THR A 1057 4.81 6.24 25.31
C THR A 1057 5.04 4.95 26.11
N GLN A 1058 4.67 4.92 27.38
CA GLN A 1058 4.76 3.70 28.20
C GLN A 1058 3.80 2.61 27.73
N LEU A 1059 2.55 2.96 27.43
CA LEU A 1059 1.54 2.01 26.95
C LEU A 1059 1.89 1.42 25.58
N GLN A 1060 2.32 2.27 24.64
CA GLN A 1060 2.68 1.77 23.31
C GLN A 1060 3.88 0.82 23.38
N ARG A 1061 4.85 1.00 24.30
CA ARG A 1061 5.91 0.01 24.54
C ARG A 1061 5.31 -1.35 24.86
N VAL A 1062 4.45 -1.42 25.87
CA VAL A 1062 3.83 -2.67 26.31
C VAL A 1062 3.08 -3.35 25.16
N PHE A 1063 2.28 -2.61 24.41
CA PHE A 1063 1.54 -3.17 23.28
C PHE A 1063 2.44 -3.61 22.11
N ARG A 1064 3.53 -2.89 21.82
CA ARG A 1064 4.52 -3.32 20.81
C ARG A 1064 5.27 -4.58 21.25
N LEU A 1065 5.68 -4.67 22.52
CA LEU A 1065 6.28 -5.88 23.08
C LEU A 1065 5.30 -7.07 22.96
N ALA A 1066 4.02 -6.83 23.26
CA ALA A 1066 2.96 -7.83 23.08
C ALA A 1066 2.87 -8.28 21.62
N PHE A 1067 2.69 -7.37 20.65
CA PHE A 1067 2.57 -7.75 19.23
C PHE A 1067 3.82 -8.43 18.64
N ARG A 1068 4.98 -8.32 19.29
CA ARG A 1068 6.24 -8.97 18.88
C ARG A 1068 6.50 -10.32 19.54
N GLY A 1069 5.69 -10.71 20.52
CA GLY A 1069 5.90 -11.94 21.29
C GLY A 1069 7.01 -11.82 22.33
N GLN A 1070 7.51 -10.61 22.57
CA GLN A 1070 8.51 -10.32 23.61
C GLN A 1070 7.90 -10.38 25.02
N LEU A 1071 6.56 -10.42 25.12
CA LEU A 1071 5.84 -10.73 26.36
C LEU A 1071 5.41 -12.22 26.46
N GLY A 1072 5.95 -13.09 25.60
CA GLY A 1072 5.61 -14.52 25.55
C GLY A 1072 4.72 -14.87 24.35
N TYR A 1073 4.91 -16.06 23.76
CA TYR A 1073 4.06 -16.53 22.66
C TYR A 1073 2.67 -16.97 23.14
N ASP A 1074 2.51 -17.22 24.43
CA ASP A 1074 1.21 -17.49 25.06
C ASP A 1074 0.51 -16.20 25.53
N PHE A 1075 1.04 -15.02 25.20
CA PHE A 1075 0.41 -13.75 25.54
C PHE A 1075 -1.01 -13.67 24.93
N PRO A 1076 -2.04 -13.33 25.73
CA PRO A 1076 -3.44 -13.33 25.30
C PRO A 1076 -3.75 -12.12 24.41
N LEU A 1077 -3.32 -12.18 23.16
CA LEU A 1077 -3.51 -11.10 22.19
C LEU A 1077 -4.99 -10.72 22.01
N ASP A 1078 -5.91 -11.69 22.10
CA ASP A 1078 -7.35 -11.44 21.94
C ASP A 1078 -7.92 -10.53 23.05
N GLU A 1079 -7.32 -10.52 24.24
CA GLU A 1079 -7.72 -9.62 25.31
C GLU A 1079 -7.42 -8.14 24.98
N LEU A 1080 -6.50 -7.87 24.04
CA LEU A 1080 -6.30 -6.51 23.53
C LEU A 1080 -7.53 -6.00 22.77
N LEU A 1081 -8.31 -6.87 22.12
CA LEU A 1081 -9.57 -6.48 21.49
C LEU A 1081 -10.65 -6.16 22.52
N ASN A 1082 -10.70 -6.93 23.60
CA ASN A 1082 -11.60 -6.66 24.72
C ASN A 1082 -11.21 -5.36 25.43
N LEU A 1083 -9.92 -5.10 25.60
CA LEU A 1083 -9.38 -3.83 26.10
C LEU A 1083 -9.73 -2.66 25.16
N LEU A 1084 -9.66 -2.85 23.84
CA LEU A 1084 -10.10 -1.82 22.90
C LEU A 1084 -11.60 -1.52 23.05
N ARG A 1085 -12.43 -2.56 23.19
CA ARG A 1085 -13.88 -2.41 23.37
C ARG A 1085 -14.23 -1.72 24.69
N SER A 1086 -13.49 -1.96 25.78
CA SER A 1086 -13.70 -1.29 27.07
C SER A 1086 -13.37 0.20 27.05
N THR A 1087 -12.54 0.62 26.09
CA THR A 1087 -12.23 2.04 25.82
C THR A 1087 -13.19 2.72 24.83
N ASN A 1088 -14.22 2.01 24.35
CA ASN A 1088 -15.13 2.55 23.34
C ASN A 1088 -15.74 3.90 23.77
N GLY A 1089 -15.83 4.84 22.83
CA GLY A 1089 -16.39 6.18 23.06
C GLY A 1089 -15.52 7.12 23.90
N SER A 1090 -14.34 6.68 24.37
CA SER A 1090 -13.56 7.47 25.32
C SER A 1090 -12.65 8.51 24.68
N VAL A 1091 -12.37 8.42 23.38
CA VAL A 1091 -11.54 9.41 22.66
C VAL A 1091 -12.42 10.54 22.13
N PRO A 1092 -12.40 11.75 22.71
CA PRO A 1092 -13.15 12.89 22.20
C PRO A 1092 -12.62 13.30 20.83
N ARG A 1093 -13.54 13.71 19.94
CA ARG A 1093 -13.18 14.22 18.62
C ARG A 1093 -12.79 15.69 18.77
N VAL A 1094 -11.53 16.01 18.50
CA VAL A 1094 -11.01 17.38 18.54
C VAL A 1094 -10.23 17.62 17.26
N ASN A 1095 -10.56 18.65 16.49
CA ASN A 1095 -9.91 18.88 15.20
C ASN A 1095 -8.42 19.15 15.37
N THR A 1096 -7.57 18.37 14.68
CA THR A 1096 -6.12 18.58 14.67
C THR A 1096 -5.75 19.41 13.45
N PRO A 1097 -5.12 20.59 13.59
CA PRO A 1097 -4.84 21.45 12.45
C PRO A 1097 -3.79 20.82 11.53
N GLU A 1098 -4.02 20.88 10.22
CA GLU A 1098 -3.10 20.37 9.20
C GLU A 1098 -1.91 21.30 8.95
N TRP A 1099 -2.00 22.55 9.42
CA TRP A 1099 -1.01 23.59 9.24
C TRP A 1099 -0.69 24.23 10.58
N ASN A 1100 0.59 24.41 10.85
CA ASN A 1100 1.07 25.12 12.02
C ASN A 1100 1.72 26.45 11.59
N LEU A 1101 1.38 27.55 12.26
CA LEU A 1101 2.11 28.80 12.08
C LEU A 1101 3.56 28.58 12.53
N ASN A 1102 4.53 28.93 11.69
CA ASN A 1102 5.93 28.97 12.09
C ASN A 1102 6.22 30.36 12.69
N PRO A 1103 6.35 30.48 14.02
CA PRO A 1103 6.64 31.77 14.63
C PRO A 1103 7.99 32.34 14.16
N ASN A 1104 8.97 31.49 13.85
CA ASN A 1104 10.29 31.92 13.37
C ASN A 1104 10.24 32.42 11.92
N ALA A 1105 9.45 31.79 11.05
CA ALA A 1105 9.27 32.29 9.67
C ALA A 1105 8.54 33.63 9.67
N TYR A 1106 7.54 33.81 10.55
CA TYR A 1106 6.83 35.08 10.69
C TYR A 1106 7.76 36.20 11.18
N MET A 1107 8.64 35.92 12.14
CA MET A 1107 9.66 36.88 12.60
C MET A 1107 10.75 37.15 11.54
N ALA A 1108 11.15 36.13 10.78
CA ALA A 1108 12.10 36.27 9.67
C ALA A 1108 11.51 37.08 8.51
N ASP A 1109 10.23 36.89 8.16
CA ASP A 1109 9.55 37.69 7.16
C ASP A 1109 9.27 39.11 7.66
N MET A 1110 8.98 39.32 8.95
CA MET A 1110 8.89 40.67 9.53
C MET A 1110 10.24 41.41 9.55
N SER A 1111 11.35 40.71 9.79
CA SER A 1111 12.68 41.32 9.77
C SER A 1111 13.18 41.56 8.33
N ARG A 1112 12.82 40.70 7.38
CA ARG A 1112 13.05 40.93 5.93
C ARG A 1112 12.19 42.07 5.38
N SER A 1113 10.92 42.17 5.76
CA SER A 1113 10.04 43.26 5.34
C SER A 1113 10.40 44.60 5.97
N ARG A 1114 11.06 44.62 7.14
CA ARG A 1114 11.69 45.83 7.71
C ARG A 1114 12.85 46.37 6.86
N ASN A 1115 13.50 45.53 6.05
CA ASN A 1115 14.68 45.92 5.26
C ASN A 1115 14.37 46.22 3.78
N ASN A 1116 13.14 45.95 3.30
CA ASN A 1116 12.70 46.27 1.95
C ASN A 1116 11.68 47.44 1.98
N ALA A 1117 11.70 48.27 0.94
CA ALA A 1117 10.93 49.53 0.82
C ALA A 1117 9.39 49.40 0.83
N ASP A 1118 8.84 48.21 1.09
CA ASP A 1118 7.40 47.92 1.13
C ASP A 1118 6.70 48.44 2.40
N LEU A 1119 7.45 49.06 3.33
CA LEU A 1119 6.90 49.73 4.51
C LEU A 1119 5.86 50.80 4.13
N ALA A 1120 6.01 51.47 2.98
CA ALA A 1120 5.06 52.50 2.53
C ALA A 1120 3.72 51.90 2.10
N GLN A 1121 3.72 50.75 1.42
CA GLN A 1121 2.49 50.05 1.01
C GLN A 1121 1.80 49.37 2.20
N LEU A 1122 2.58 48.82 3.15
CA LEU A 1122 2.04 48.20 4.35
C LEU A 1122 1.50 49.23 5.35
N ILE A 1123 2.15 50.39 5.51
CA ILE A 1123 1.63 51.51 6.35
C ILE A 1123 0.36 52.12 5.73
N GLN A 1124 0.24 52.12 4.39
CA GLN A 1124 -0.98 52.57 3.72
C GLN A 1124 -2.14 51.56 3.90
N ALA A 1125 -1.85 50.26 3.95
CA ALA A 1125 -2.82 49.22 4.28
C ALA A 1125 -3.18 49.17 5.78
N LEU A 1126 -2.24 49.44 6.68
CA LEU A 1126 -2.44 49.48 8.14
C LEU A 1126 -3.02 50.82 8.62
N GLY A 1127 -2.90 51.89 7.84
CA GLY A 1127 -3.57 53.18 8.08
C GLY A 1127 -5.10 53.12 8.01
N VAL A 1128 -5.66 52.02 7.51
CA VAL A 1128 -7.11 51.76 7.50
C VAL A 1128 -7.57 51.11 8.82
N TYR A 1129 -6.72 50.33 9.49
CA TYR A 1129 -7.09 49.65 10.75
C TYR A 1129 -6.96 50.54 12.00
N ARG A 1130 -6.14 51.60 11.96
CA ARG A 1130 -5.88 52.47 13.13
C ARG A 1130 -6.98 53.49 13.46
N ARG A 1131 -8.02 53.61 12.64
CA ARG A 1131 -9.16 54.52 12.91
C ARG A 1131 -10.31 53.89 13.71
N GLU A 1132 -10.30 52.58 13.94
CA GLU A 1132 -11.35 51.91 14.71
C GLU A 1132 -11.01 51.71 16.20
N GLU A 1133 -9.73 51.78 16.59
CA GLU A 1133 -9.32 51.70 18.01
C GLU A 1133 -9.42 53.05 18.76
N GLU A 1134 -9.57 54.19 18.07
CA GLU A 1134 -9.72 55.49 18.73
C GLU A 1134 -11.18 55.85 19.10
N ASN A 1135 -12.16 54.95 18.84
CA ASN A 1135 -13.58 55.19 19.12
C ASN A 1135 -14.29 54.08 19.94
N ASN A 1136 -13.57 53.21 20.66
CA ASN A 1136 -14.15 52.28 21.64
C ASN A 1136 -13.42 52.30 22.99
#